data_AF-A0A813GQG8-F1
#
_entry.id   AF-A0A813GQG8-F1
#
_cell.length_a   1.000
_cell.length_b   1.000
_cell.length_c   1.000
_cell.angle_alpha   90.00
_cell.angle_beta   90.00
_cell.angle_gamma   90.00
#
_symmetry.space_group_name_H-M   'P 1'
#
loop_
_entity.id
_entity.type
_entity.pdbx_description
1 polymer ?
#
loop_
_entity_poly.entity_id
_entity_poly.type
_entity_poly.pdbx_seq_one_letter_code
_entity_poly.pdbx_strand_id
1 'polypeptide(L)'
;MSSGNASYGASGTSSVDPSYGASGMSSVDPSYMPPPPNPSGGSSYGSSGMSSSSYCQAKSVGGCSDNSYPPMSSNCLTGQMECYPTTYDTSGNPVYRRLQSQPTCVDYDKDAGCPCNKDWEHKCNDSMGSWCQPKTYGDCPITCGMNQTSCYATTYDAEGNANYTAPGQQSCANISEGCPCNAKWEEKCSGPYGSWCQDKQWGKCPILCAEGETLCYETLYDSSGYPDYMAEGNQTCADKNAGCPCNSKHENKCTDSWGSWCTAKMYGDCPITCKETEQVCFVTVYDSITGEANYSAPSTQVCADMTAGCPCIAEFENKREMDGYSWCQSQKWQCPITCKDTETTCYAMAYSQDGYPDYDVAGNQSCAPLDVGCPCDSQFEDNCSGLYGSYCQAKVYGSCPLSCAQDEYLCYDTVYTDLGEPDWYAEGNQSCANMTSGCPCNAQWEQKCTDSYGSWCQSTSYSCPLDCGTDSICYGANGNMSCPTASGCVCDDATEHSCPDPYMPGRNQCLSKTWYSACPLTCQAGESLCYSSGFDDTGAPTWTDVCSVVSDWMCPVLCGAGATKCGQGDMSYCIQSSQSCPVECKDTEQSCWVDSYDAQGQYSSGVDQCVPLTQKCPCGSGAINCTSDGMSYCLPATMTCPVVCKEGTEKTCVVMSYTASGSWDDAATKMQCVANAQSCSCGTNAKLCKFTDENGLSEDYCLPSKVDGIEMTCPVMCKSDEQTCYQVDYNTTGYPLGFKQTCAAASASCPCGKETLKCKDGMTGDSYCMPNYDLWLKQPTVCPVACDYMVEEMCSVPSFDSLGEVVSVKDTCIPKDGKCDCKLGTNAQSCNRSTVWGEWTECIPRVGGYCPVTCKSGEVSCPMLEDYLPNGTWKASRAPSVSCAANSTACSCGLEAKQCVMGDIVWCQPKAMQCPVTCSTAEPQKCYITDYSDAGDVVSEREQCVDEKATCPCGKNAAKCPGTEICLTAVARTAVCPCAANEDFCWVKDYTSDGTVAGEFP
;
A
#
# COMPACT_ATOMS: atom_id res chain seq x y z
N MET A 1 32.95 58.60 51.14
CA MET A 1 33.79 57.41 51.42
C MET A 1 33.85 56.63 50.10
N SER A 2 34.71 57.07 49.18
CA SER A 2 36.08 56.54 48.90
C SER A 2 36.03 55.14 48.28
N SER A 3 36.12 54.94 46.95
CA SER A 3 37.27 55.07 46.03
C SER A 3 38.48 54.20 46.42
N GLY A 4 38.89 53.29 45.53
CA GLY A 4 40.13 52.50 45.63
C GLY A 4 40.45 51.83 44.30
N ASN A 5 41.65 52.06 43.80
CA ASN A 5 42.12 51.97 42.42
C ASN A 5 43.16 50.85 42.24
N ALA A 6 43.42 50.49 40.97
CA ALA A 6 44.72 50.04 40.39
C ALA A 6 45.24 48.62 40.68
N SER A 7 46.10 47.95 39.87
CA SER A 7 46.59 47.97 38.47
C SER A 7 47.70 46.89 38.35
N TYR A 8 48.03 46.47 37.11
CA TYR A 8 49.23 45.70 36.65
C TYR A 8 49.29 44.18 36.98
N GLY A 9 49.71 43.27 36.11
CA GLY A 9 50.23 43.31 34.73
C GLY A 9 51.08 42.05 34.42
N ALA A 10 51.15 41.67 33.13
CA ALA A 10 52.19 40.83 32.46
C ALA A 10 52.20 39.30 32.74
N SER A 11 52.58 38.37 31.84
CA SER A 11 52.90 38.35 30.39
C SER A 11 53.36 36.93 30.00
N GLY A 12 53.10 36.50 28.75
CA GLY A 12 53.84 35.45 28.01
C GLY A 12 53.46 34.00 28.35
N THR A 13 53.26 33.06 27.42
CA THR A 13 53.77 32.91 26.04
C THR A 13 52.95 31.84 25.29
N SER A 14 52.58 32.16 24.04
CA SER A 14 52.62 31.36 22.78
C SER A 14 52.68 29.83 22.84
N SER A 15 52.12 28.99 21.96
CA SER A 15 51.39 29.13 20.69
C SER A 15 51.28 27.71 20.11
N VAL A 16 50.11 27.18 19.76
CA VAL A 16 49.93 26.16 18.69
C VAL A 16 48.47 26.21 18.21
N ASP A 17 48.30 26.18 16.88
CA ASP A 17 47.06 26.04 16.08
C ASP A 17 46.04 25.01 16.60
N PRO A 18 44.74 25.19 16.25
CA PRO A 18 43.85 24.08 15.98
C PRO A 18 43.44 24.07 14.50
N SER A 19 44.12 23.22 13.72
CA SER A 19 43.63 22.75 12.42
C SER A 19 43.20 21.29 12.59
N TYR A 20 41.93 21.01 12.26
CA TYR A 20 41.34 19.74 11.83
C TYR A 20 41.58 18.43 12.63
N GLY A 21 40.47 17.84 13.09
CA GLY A 21 40.45 16.47 13.60
C GLY A 21 39.09 16.06 14.19
N ALA A 22 38.02 16.15 13.41
CA ALA A 22 36.73 15.53 13.74
C ALA A 22 36.07 15.00 12.46
N SER A 23 36.33 13.73 12.16
CA SER A 23 35.56 12.96 11.17
C SER A 23 35.27 11.61 11.82
N GLY A 24 34.11 11.56 12.46
CA GLY A 24 33.50 10.35 12.96
C GLY A 24 32.01 10.62 13.00
N MET A 25 31.28 10.07 12.03
CA MET A 25 29.97 9.43 12.19
C MET A 25 29.43 9.06 10.80
N SER A 26 29.27 7.76 10.62
CA SER A 26 28.67 7.10 9.48
C SER A 26 27.24 7.58 9.25
N SER A 27 26.93 7.88 8.00
CA SER A 27 25.59 7.92 7.45
C SER A 27 24.81 6.66 7.82
N VAL A 28 23.67 6.84 8.48
CA VAL A 28 22.64 5.81 8.62
C VAL A 28 21.83 5.78 7.33
N ASP A 29 21.75 4.60 6.75
CA ASP A 29 20.96 4.18 5.60
C ASP A 29 19.44 4.26 5.89
N PRO A 30 18.61 4.96 5.09
CA PRO A 30 17.16 4.92 5.21
C PRO A 30 16.56 4.06 4.09
N SER A 31 16.69 2.73 4.19
CA SER A 31 16.15 1.80 3.19
C SER A 31 15.38 0.65 3.82
N TYR A 32 14.32 0.91 4.61
CA TYR A 32 13.29 -0.12 4.91
C TYR A 32 11.94 0.54 5.25
N MET A 33 11.03 0.57 4.28
CA MET A 33 9.57 0.71 4.50
C MET A 33 8.87 -0.48 3.82
N PRO A 34 7.90 -1.14 4.48
CA PRO A 34 7.14 -2.24 3.89
C PRO A 34 6.14 -1.74 2.83
N PRO A 35 5.85 -2.53 1.78
CA PRO A 35 4.91 -2.16 0.73
C PRO A 35 3.46 -2.12 1.24
N PRO A 36 2.61 -1.20 0.73
CA PRO A 36 1.19 -1.14 1.04
C PRO A 36 0.41 -2.33 0.44
N PRO A 37 -0.71 -2.76 1.06
CA PRO A 37 -1.54 -3.85 0.56
C PRO A 37 -2.22 -3.48 -0.76
N ASN A 38 -2.17 -4.45 -1.67
CA ASN A 38 -2.71 -4.46 -3.03
C ASN A 38 -4.23 -4.16 -3.02
N PRO A 39 -4.74 -3.17 -3.79
CA PRO A 39 -6.18 -2.99 -3.96
C PRO A 39 -6.73 -4.13 -4.83
N SER A 40 -7.41 -5.06 -4.17
CA SER A 40 -8.25 -6.08 -4.79
C SER A 40 -9.23 -5.45 -5.78
N GLY A 41 -9.11 -5.86 -7.05
CA GLY A 41 -10.02 -5.49 -8.13
C GLY A 41 -11.45 -5.93 -7.82
N GLY A 42 -12.30 -4.97 -7.45
CA GLY A 42 -13.74 -5.11 -7.44
C GLY A 42 -14.24 -5.31 -8.86
N SER A 43 -14.43 -6.57 -9.25
CA SER A 43 -15.17 -6.93 -10.45
C SER A 43 -16.62 -6.52 -10.25
N SER A 44 -17.11 -5.63 -11.11
CA SER A 44 -18.53 -5.27 -11.21
C SER A 44 -19.33 -6.51 -11.63
N TYR A 45 -19.97 -7.17 -10.66
CA TYR A 45 -21.06 -8.11 -10.94
C TYR A 45 -22.28 -7.32 -11.43
N GLY A 46 -22.33 -7.05 -12.73
CA GLY A 46 -23.57 -6.74 -13.42
C GLY A 46 -24.45 -7.99 -13.39
N SER A 47 -25.37 -8.07 -12.44
CA SER A 47 -26.44 -9.07 -12.38
C SER A 47 -27.32 -8.94 -13.62
N SER A 48 -26.94 -9.66 -14.67
CA SER A 48 -27.77 -9.92 -15.84
C SER A 48 -28.82 -10.93 -15.42
N GLY A 49 -30.04 -10.46 -15.13
CA GLY A 49 -31.19 -11.33 -14.94
C GLY A 49 -31.39 -12.21 -16.19
N MET A 50 -31.03 -13.49 -16.08
CA MET A 50 -31.25 -14.48 -17.13
C MET A 50 -32.73 -14.87 -17.16
N SER A 51 -33.53 -14.18 -17.98
CA SER A 51 -34.84 -14.71 -18.38
C SER A 51 -34.63 -15.85 -19.38
N SER A 52 -34.67 -17.10 -18.94
CA SER A 52 -34.75 -18.27 -19.81
C SER A 52 -36.16 -18.87 -19.73
N SER A 53 -37.11 -18.19 -20.37
CA SER A 53 -38.41 -18.77 -20.73
C SER A 53 -38.44 -19.00 -22.23
N SER A 54 -38.96 -20.14 -22.65
CA SER A 54 -39.29 -20.42 -24.05
C SER A 54 -40.40 -19.47 -24.49
N TYR A 55 -40.05 -18.32 -25.09
CA TYR A 55 -41.05 -17.32 -25.52
C TYR A 55 -41.70 -17.69 -26.85
N CYS A 56 -43.01 -17.48 -26.93
CA CYS A 56 -43.82 -17.64 -28.13
C CYS A 56 -43.92 -16.29 -28.86
N GLN A 57 -43.41 -16.17 -30.09
CA GLN A 57 -43.61 -14.95 -30.87
C GLN A 57 -44.81 -15.08 -31.83
N ALA A 58 -45.84 -14.26 -31.62
CA ALA A 58 -46.93 -14.06 -32.58
C ALA A 58 -46.66 -12.80 -33.42
N LYS A 59 -46.95 -12.85 -34.73
CA LYS A 59 -46.69 -11.77 -35.68
C LYS A 59 -47.73 -10.65 -35.55
N SER A 60 -47.34 -9.49 -35.01
CA SER A 60 -48.09 -8.24 -35.16
C SER A 60 -47.47 -7.33 -36.24
N VAL A 61 -48.31 -6.54 -36.90
CA VAL A 61 -47.98 -5.77 -38.11
C VAL A 61 -47.68 -4.31 -37.75
N GLY A 62 -46.49 -3.79 -38.10
CA GLY A 62 -46.29 -2.37 -38.42
C GLY A 62 -45.07 -1.64 -37.81
N GLY A 63 -44.25 -1.03 -38.68
CA GLY A 63 -43.54 0.25 -38.44
C GLY A 63 -42.02 0.24 -38.18
N CYS A 64 -41.21 0.61 -39.18
CA CYS A 64 -39.74 0.79 -39.16
C CYS A 64 -39.29 1.98 -38.27
N SER A 65 -38.11 1.97 -37.63
CA SER A 65 -36.80 2.29 -38.26
C SER A 65 -35.56 1.74 -37.53
N ASP A 66 -34.58 1.26 -38.34
CA ASP A 66 -33.10 1.24 -38.23
C ASP A 66 -32.39 0.83 -36.91
N ASN A 67 -31.32 0.03 -36.87
CA ASN A 67 -30.65 -0.91 -37.79
C ASN A 67 -29.57 -1.64 -36.96
N SER A 68 -29.51 -2.98 -37.00
CA SER A 68 -28.35 -3.90 -36.79
C SER A 68 -28.71 -5.22 -36.09
N TYR A 69 -29.23 -6.20 -36.84
CA TYR A 69 -29.00 -7.65 -36.77
C TYR A 69 -29.83 -8.31 -37.90
N PRO A 70 -29.34 -9.35 -38.62
CA PRO A 70 -30.11 -9.97 -39.71
C PRO A 70 -31.28 -10.81 -39.17
N PRO A 71 -32.48 -10.77 -39.79
CA PRO A 71 -33.60 -11.59 -39.33
C PRO A 71 -33.40 -13.05 -39.73
N MET A 72 -33.44 -13.96 -38.76
CA MET A 72 -33.64 -15.39 -39.02
C MET A 72 -35.06 -15.61 -39.56
N SER A 73 -35.19 -16.24 -40.73
CA SER A 73 -36.48 -16.62 -41.31
C SER A 73 -37.08 -17.79 -40.54
N SER A 74 -38.26 -17.63 -39.91
CA SER A 74 -39.04 -18.75 -39.37
C SER A 74 -39.71 -19.55 -40.50
N ASN A 75 -39.72 -20.88 -40.39
CA ASN A 75 -40.17 -21.81 -41.45
C ASN A 75 -41.62 -22.33 -41.24
N CYS A 76 -42.32 -21.90 -40.20
CA CYS A 76 -43.66 -22.41 -39.91
C CYS A 76 -44.78 -21.70 -40.68
N LEU A 77 -45.83 -22.45 -41.03
CA LEU A 77 -47.00 -21.92 -41.73
C LEU A 77 -47.84 -21.01 -40.83
N THR A 78 -48.62 -20.11 -41.44
CA THR A 78 -49.53 -19.23 -40.71
C THR A 78 -50.57 -20.06 -39.95
N GLY A 79 -50.61 -19.92 -38.62
CA GLY A 79 -51.41 -20.78 -37.73
C GLY A 79 -50.59 -21.84 -36.99
N GLN A 80 -49.25 -21.81 -37.06
CA GLN A 80 -48.34 -22.65 -36.29
C GLN A 80 -47.36 -21.81 -35.46
N MET A 81 -46.86 -22.38 -34.36
CA MET A 81 -45.81 -21.81 -33.52
C MET A 81 -44.57 -22.71 -33.52
N GLU A 82 -43.38 -22.11 -33.41
CA GLU A 82 -42.12 -22.84 -33.28
C GLU A 82 -41.91 -23.26 -31.81
N CYS A 83 -41.77 -24.57 -31.58
CA CYS A 83 -41.39 -25.12 -30.29
C CYS A 83 -39.95 -25.64 -30.35
N TYR A 84 -39.12 -25.18 -29.42
CA TYR A 84 -37.73 -25.60 -29.26
C TYR A 84 -37.64 -26.62 -28.11
N PRO A 85 -37.32 -27.89 -28.38
CA PRO A 85 -37.20 -28.88 -27.31
C PRO A 85 -35.90 -28.66 -26.51
N THR A 86 -36.03 -28.51 -25.19
CA THR A 86 -34.89 -28.47 -24.27
C THR A 86 -34.43 -29.89 -23.97
N THR A 87 -33.13 -30.18 -24.16
CA THR A 87 -32.53 -31.46 -23.76
C THR A 87 -31.99 -31.36 -22.35
N TYR A 88 -32.21 -32.40 -21.54
CA TYR A 88 -31.76 -32.50 -20.15
C TYR A 88 -30.65 -33.55 -20.02
N ASP A 89 -29.70 -33.32 -19.11
CA ASP A 89 -28.73 -34.34 -18.73
C ASP A 89 -29.35 -35.38 -17.78
N THR A 90 -28.57 -36.38 -17.38
CA THR A 90 -29.01 -37.43 -16.45
C THR A 90 -29.35 -36.92 -15.05
N SER A 91 -28.93 -35.70 -14.70
CA SER A 91 -29.22 -35.04 -13.43
C SER A 91 -30.44 -34.11 -13.51
N GLY A 92 -31.06 -34.00 -14.69
CA GLY A 92 -32.25 -33.16 -14.91
C GLY A 92 -31.95 -31.69 -15.18
N ASN A 93 -30.69 -31.33 -15.43
CA ASN A 93 -30.32 -29.96 -15.78
C ASN A 93 -30.40 -29.74 -17.29
N PRO A 94 -30.89 -28.57 -17.76
CA PRO A 94 -30.94 -28.26 -19.18
C PRO A 94 -29.53 -28.14 -19.76
N VAL A 95 -29.20 -28.95 -20.78
CA VAL A 95 -27.89 -28.95 -21.43
C VAL A 95 -27.88 -27.92 -22.54
N TYR A 96 -27.14 -26.83 -22.35
CA TYR A 96 -26.99 -25.78 -23.36
C TYR A 96 -26.08 -26.21 -24.52
N ARG A 97 -26.60 -26.98 -25.48
CA ARG A 97 -26.04 -27.04 -26.84
C ARG A 97 -26.73 -25.99 -27.72
N ARG A 98 -26.28 -24.73 -27.65
CA ARG A 98 -26.57 -23.78 -28.72
C ARG A 98 -25.84 -24.26 -29.97
N LEU A 99 -26.50 -25.01 -30.86
CA LEU A 99 -26.33 -24.94 -32.33
C LEU A 99 -27.03 -26.03 -33.18
N GLN A 100 -27.80 -27.02 -32.68
CA GLN A 100 -28.31 -28.08 -33.59
C GLN A 100 -29.75 -28.62 -33.44
N SER A 101 -30.60 -28.19 -32.49
CA SER A 101 -32.00 -28.64 -32.49
C SER A 101 -32.87 -27.75 -33.40
N GLN A 102 -33.33 -28.29 -34.53
CA GLN A 102 -34.29 -27.58 -35.39
C GLN A 102 -35.64 -27.41 -34.67
N PRO A 103 -36.28 -26.23 -34.75
CA PRO A 103 -37.60 -26.02 -34.16
C PRO A 103 -38.65 -26.91 -34.84
N THR A 104 -39.60 -27.39 -34.05
CA THR A 104 -40.78 -28.11 -34.55
C THR A 104 -41.97 -27.17 -34.59
N CYS A 105 -42.66 -27.09 -35.74
CA CYS A 105 -43.89 -26.31 -35.89
C CYS A 105 -45.08 -27.08 -35.30
N VAL A 106 -45.88 -26.42 -34.46
CA VAL A 106 -47.09 -27.02 -33.85
C VAL A 106 -48.30 -26.12 -34.14
N ASP A 107 -49.44 -26.71 -34.49
CA ASP A 107 -50.65 -25.96 -34.84
C ASP A 107 -51.19 -25.17 -33.63
N TYR A 108 -51.63 -23.95 -33.89
CA TYR A 108 -52.15 -22.98 -32.92
C TYR A 108 -53.59 -23.38 -32.51
N ASP A 109 -53.72 -24.46 -31.77
CA ASP A 109 -54.96 -24.78 -31.05
C ASP A 109 -54.87 -24.20 -29.64
N LYS A 110 -55.91 -23.48 -29.20
CA LYS A 110 -55.85 -22.59 -28.02
C LYS A 110 -55.58 -23.29 -26.69
N ASP A 111 -55.64 -24.62 -26.67
CA ASP A 111 -55.42 -25.46 -25.49
C ASP A 111 -54.14 -26.35 -25.58
N ALA A 112 -53.42 -26.31 -26.71
CA ALA A 112 -52.38 -27.30 -27.06
C ALA A 112 -50.96 -26.73 -27.19
N GLY A 113 -50.56 -25.77 -26.33
CA GLY A 113 -49.20 -25.22 -26.32
C GLY A 113 -48.09 -26.29 -26.25
N CYS A 114 -46.84 -25.89 -26.51
CA CYS A 114 -45.70 -26.80 -26.71
C CYS A 114 -45.70 -27.97 -25.69
N PRO A 115 -45.52 -29.23 -26.14
CA PRO A 115 -45.55 -30.38 -25.24
C PRO A 115 -44.35 -30.32 -24.29
N CYS A 116 -44.62 -30.12 -22.99
CA CYS A 116 -43.58 -30.14 -21.97
C CYS A 116 -43.12 -31.57 -21.70
N ASN A 117 -41.83 -31.74 -21.45
CA ASN A 117 -41.29 -33.00 -20.98
C ASN A 117 -41.81 -33.26 -19.56
N LYS A 118 -42.80 -34.15 -19.43
CA LYS A 118 -43.50 -34.41 -18.16
C LYS A 118 -42.55 -34.80 -17.01
N ASP A 119 -41.39 -35.37 -17.32
CA ASP A 119 -40.46 -35.88 -16.32
C ASP A 119 -39.60 -34.75 -15.77
N TRP A 120 -39.27 -33.74 -16.59
CA TRP A 120 -38.29 -32.70 -16.29
C TRP A 120 -38.82 -31.28 -16.28
N GLU A 121 -40.05 -31.04 -16.75
CA GLU A 121 -40.65 -29.72 -16.87
C GLU A 121 -42.04 -29.64 -16.20
N HIS A 122 -42.37 -28.47 -15.65
CA HIS A 122 -43.71 -28.05 -15.31
C HIS A 122 -44.38 -27.38 -16.52
N LYS A 123 -45.64 -27.69 -16.79
CA LYS A 123 -46.48 -26.92 -17.73
C LYS A 123 -47.07 -25.73 -16.97
N CYS A 124 -46.55 -24.54 -17.22
CA CYS A 124 -46.98 -23.29 -16.61
C CYS A 124 -47.97 -22.58 -17.54
N ASN A 125 -48.97 -21.93 -16.96
CA ASN A 125 -49.97 -21.15 -17.71
C ASN A 125 -50.06 -19.74 -17.13
N ASP A 126 -50.15 -18.75 -18.00
CA ASP A 126 -50.45 -17.35 -17.68
C ASP A 126 -51.54 -16.83 -18.63
N SER A 127 -51.75 -15.51 -18.60
CA SER A 127 -52.70 -14.84 -19.49
C SER A 127 -52.25 -14.79 -20.96
N MET A 128 -50.99 -15.12 -21.27
CA MET A 128 -50.41 -15.14 -22.62
C MET A 128 -50.34 -16.54 -23.24
N GLY A 129 -50.43 -17.61 -22.44
CA GLY A 129 -50.53 -19.00 -22.91
C GLY A 129 -49.86 -19.99 -21.97
N SER A 130 -49.54 -21.19 -22.48
CA SER A 130 -48.84 -22.22 -21.72
C SER A 130 -47.39 -22.38 -22.19
N TRP A 131 -46.43 -22.42 -21.26
CA TRP A 131 -45.00 -22.69 -21.51
C TRP A 131 -44.47 -23.78 -20.58
N CYS A 132 -43.25 -24.24 -20.84
CA CYS A 132 -42.58 -25.30 -20.08
C CYS A 132 -41.43 -24.71 -19.27
N GLN A 133 -41.40 -24.99 -17.96
CA GLN A 133 -40.33 -24.57 -17.05
C GLN A 133 -39.62 -25.80 -16.46
N PRO A 134 -38.28 -25.89 -16.48
CA PRO A 134 -37.56 -26.97 -15.80
C PRO A 134 -37.98 -27.11 -14.34
N LYS A 135 -38.23 -28.34 -13.86
CA LYS A 135 -38.57 -28.61 -12.45
C LYS A 135 -37.46 -28.23 -11.48
N THR A 136 -36.22 -28.18 -11.96
CA THR A 136 -35.06 -27.70 -11.19
C THR A 136 -35.17 -26.22 -10.84
N TYR A 137 -36.01 -25.44 -11.52
CA TYR A 137 -36.29 -24.04 -11.21
C TYR A 137 -37.49 -23.84 -10.28
N GLY A 138 -38.02 -24.91 -9.70
CA GLY A 138 -39.17 -24.89 -8.79
C GLY A 138 -40.51 -24.74 -9.51
N ASP A 139 -41.56 -24.45 -8.72
CA ASP A 139 -42.95 -24.32 -9.18
C ASP A 139 -43.13 -23.17 -10.19
N CYS A 140 -44.24 -23.22 -10.94
CA CYS A 140 -44.58 -22.19 -11.91
C CYS A 140 -44.73 -20.80 -11.25
N PRO A 141 -44.17 -19.72 -11.84
CA PRO A 141 -44.30 -18.37 -11.33
C PRO A 141 -45.76 -17.97 -11.14
N ILE A 142 -46.07 -17.35 -10.01
CA ILE A 142 -47.44 -16.93 -9.69
C ILE A 142 -47.72 -15.61 -10.40
N THR A 143 -48.77 -15.55 -11.22
CA THR A 143 -49.25 -14.28 -11.80
C THR A 143 -50.19 -13.58 -10.82
N CYS A 144 -49.79 -12.43 -10.30
CA CYS A 144 -50.64 -11.63 -9.40
C CYS A 144 -51.67 -10.79 -10.17
N GLY A 145 -52.85 -10.57 -9.58
CA GLY A 145 -53.88 -9.72 -10.19
C GLY A 145 -53.45 -8.25 -10.27
N MET A 146 -54.10 -7.43 -11.09
CA MET A 146 -53.74 -6.02 -11.33
C MET A 146 -53.69 -5.12 -10.07
N ASN A 147 -54.32 -5.53 -8.96
CA ASN A 147 -54.30 -4.80 -7.69
C ASN A 147 -53.33 -5.42 -6.65
N GLN A 148 -52.52 -6.38 -7.07
CA GLN A 148 -51.58 -7.12 -6.24
C GLN A 148 -50.18 -7.00 -6.82
N THR A 149 -49.18 -6.96 -5.94
CA THR A 149 -47.76 -7.03 -6.31
C THR A 149 -47.22 -8.43 -6.02
N SER A 150 -46.28 -8.89 -6.84
CA SER A 150 -45.51 -10.10 -6.55
C SER A 150 -44.49 -9.81 -5.46
N CYS A 151 -44.52 -10.63 -4.42
CA CYS A 151 -43.62 -10.57 -3.27
C CYS A 151 -42.73 -11.81 -3.28
N TYR A 152 -41.43 -11.62 -3.12
CA TYR A 152 -40.45 -12.70 -2.97
C TYR A 152 -39.99 -12.69 -1.51
N ALA A 153 -40.34 -13.72 -0.76
CA ALA A 153 -39.90 -13.86 0.62
C ALA A 153 -38.50 -14.50 0.64
N THR A 154 -37.53 -13.83 1.26
CA THR A 154 -36.22 -14.40 1.54
C THR A 154 -36.38 -15.49 2.59
N THR A 155 -35.87 -16.68 2.32
CA THR A 155 -35.84 -17.76 3.31
C THR A 155 -34.60 -17.62 4.17
N TYR A 156 -34.77 -17.70 5.49
CA TYR A 156 -33.69 -17.63 6.48
C TYR A 156 -33.45 -19.02 7.08
N ASP A 157 -32.19 -19.36 7.35
CA ASP A 157 -31.85 -20.54 8.16
C ASP A 157 -32.13 -20.31 9.66
N ALA A 158 -31.78 -21.28 10.50
CA ALA A 158 -32.05 -21.20 11.94
C ALA A 158 -31.20 -20.13 12.64
N GLU A 159 -30.03 -19.84 12.10
CA GLU A 159 -29.03 -18.89 12.56
C GLU A 159 -29.35 -17.44 12.11
N GLY A 160 -30.29 -17.28 11.17
CA GLY A 160 -30.71 -15.98 10.65
C GLY A 160 -29.96 -15.54 9.40
N ASN A 161 -29.20 -16.43 8.75
CA ASN A 161 -28.57 -16.12 7.47
C ASN A 161 -29.59 -16.27 6.33
N ALA A 162 -29.62 -15.28 5.45
CA ALA A 162 -30.42 -15.32 4.25
C ALA A 162 -29.90 -16.41 3.29
N ASN A 163 -30.76 -17.38 2.95
CA ASN A 163 -30.45 -18.40 1.97
C ASN A 163 -30.78 -17.90 0.57
N TYR A 164 -29.83 -17.23 -0.07
CA TYR A 164 -29.95 -16.72 -1.44
C TYR A 164 -29.95 -17.81 -2.52
N THR A 165 -29.66 -19.07 -2.16
CA THR A 165 -29.63 -20.20 -3.08
C THR A 165 -30.96 -20.95 -3.19
N ALA A 166 -31.85 -20.78 -2.21
CA ALA A 166 -33.22 -21.28 -2.30
C ALA A 166 -34.07 -20.31 -3.14
N PRO A 167 -34.84 -20.79 -4.14
CA PRO A 167 -35.77 -19.93 -4.86
C PRO A 167 -36.77 -19.35 -3.86
N GLY A 168 -36.73 -18.02 -3.67
CA GLY A 168 -37.61 -17.33 -2.73
C GLY A 168 -39.08 -17.66 -3.02
N GLN A 169 -39.88 -17.87 -1.98
CA GLN A 169 -41.30 -18.15 -2.17
C GLN A 169 -41.99 -16.92 -2.75
N GLN A 170 -42.45 -17.03 -3.99
CA GLN A 170 -43.27 -16.00 -4.62
C GLN A 170 -44.69 -16.06 -4.04
N SER A 171 -45.24 -14.92 -3.66
CA SER A 171 -46.62 -14.75 -3.20
C SER A 171 -47.21 -13.46 -3.74
N CYS A 172 -48.54 -13.30 -3.68
CA CYS A 172 -49.21 -12.07 -4.10
C CYS A 172 -49.75 -11.32 -2.89
N ALA A 173 -49.42 -10.03 -2.77
CA ALA A 173 -49.96 -9.15 -1.73
C ALA A 173 -50.68 -7.96 -2.37
N ASN A 174 -51.73 -7.42 -1.74
CA ASN A 174 -52.36 -6.21 -2.25
C ASN A 174 -51.37 -5.04 -2.22
N ILE A 175 -51.36 -4.21 -3.27
CA ILE A 175 -50.44 -3.07 -3.38
C ILE A 175 -50.58 -2.11 -2.16
N SER A 176 -51.79 -2.00 -1.58
CA SER A 176 -52.05 -1.18 -0.40
C SER A 176 -51.60 -1.78 0.94
N GLU A 177 -51.39 -3.09 1.02
CA GLU A 177 -50.96 -3.79 2.24
C GLU A 177 -49.43 -4.02 2.24
N GLY A 178 -48.85 -4.13 1.04
CA GLY A 178 -47.44 -4.35 0.80
C GLY A 178 -47.01 -5.78 1.12
N CYS A 179 -45.76 -6.13 0.81
CA CYS A 179 -45.27 -7.48 1.05
C CYS A 179 -45.15 -7.80 2.56
N PRO A 180 -45.53 -9.01 3.01
CA PRO A 180 -45.36 -9.43 4.38
C PRO A 180 -43.87 -9.69 4.67
N CYS A 181 -43.31 -8.99 5.65
CA CYS A 181 -41.91 -9.18 6.06
C CYS A 181 -41.79 -10.17 7.21
N ASN A 182 -40.69 -10.92 7.23
CA ASN A 182 -40.33 -11.75 8.36
C ASN A 182 -39.98 -10.86 9.55
N ALA A 183 -40.89 -10.72 10.51
CA ALA A 183 -40.72 -9.78 11.64
C ALA A 183 -39.47 -10.03 12.49
N LYS A 184 -38.89 -11.25 12.45
CA LYS A 184 -37.66 -11.58 13.18
C LYS A 184 -36.44 -10.99 12.47
N TRP A 185 -36.32 -11.20 11.16
CA TRP A 185 -35.09 -10.96 10.39
C TRP A 185 -35.16 -9.78 9.42
N GLU A 186 -36.36 -9.32 9.07
CA GLU A 186 -36.57 -8.23 8.12
C GLU A 186 -37.26 -7.03 8.79
N GLU A 187 -36.89 -5.82 8.39
CA GLU A 187 -37.56 -4.57 8.68
C GLU A 187 -38.49 -4.19 7.51
N LYS A 188 -39.73 -3.79 7.81
CA LYS A 188 -40.68 -3.34 6.79
C LYS A 188 -40.35 -1.90 6.40
N CYS A 189 -39.82 -1.73 5.21
CA CYS A 189 -39.49 -0.42 4.64
C CYS A 189 -40.63 0.07 3.76
N SER A 190 -40.86 1.38 3.75
CA SER A 190 -41.92 2.00 2.96
C SER A 190 -41.39 3.19 2.19
N GLY A 191 -41.77 3.30 0.93
CA GLY A 191 -41.39 4.41 0.05
C GLY A 191 -42.44 4.71 -1.01
N PRO A 192 -42.15 5.64 -1.93
CA PRO A 192 -43.09 6.08 -2.96
C PRO A 192 -43.59 4.97 -3.89
N TYR A 193 -42.87 3.84 -3.97
CA TYR A 193 -43.22 2.68 -4.81
C TYR A 193 -43.89 1.52 -4.05
N GLY A 194 -44.25 1.73 -2.78
CA GLY A 194 -44.85 0.70 -1.91
C GLY A 194 -43.91 0.29 -0.77
N SER A 195 -44.26 -0.77 -0.06
CA SER A 195 -43.42 -1.31 1.03
C SER A 195 -42.70 -2.59 0.62
N TRP A 196 -41.44 -2.70 0.99
CA TRP A 196 -40.59 -3.89 0.82
C TRP A 196 -39.99 -4.32 2.15
N CYS A 197 -39.30 -5.45 2.16
CA CYS A 197 -38.67 -6.02 3.35
C CYS A 197 -37.15 -5.91 3.18
N GLN A 198 -36.49 -5.23 4.12
CA GLN A 198 -35.04 -5.11 4.17
C GLN A 198 -34.53 -6.01 5.28
N ASP A 199 -33.52 -6.81 5.02
CA ASP A 199 -32.90 -7.63 6.05
C ASP A 199 -32.24 -6.74 7.12
N LYS A 200 -32.54 -6.97 8.40
CA LYS A 200 -32.05 -6.17 9.53
C LYS A 200 -30.54 -6.19 9.68
N GLN A 201 -29.85 -7.20 9.13
CA GLN A 201 -28.38 -7.22 9.12
C GLN A 201 -27.77 -6.14 8.22
N TRP A 202 -28.55 -5.58 7.28
CA TRP A 202 -28.13 -4.50 6.37
C TRP A 202 -28.45 -3.09 6.92
N GLY A 203 -28.83 -2.99 8.20
CA GLY A 203 -29.13 -1.72 8.85
C GLY A 203 -30.54 -1.19 8.60
N LYS A 204 -30.74 0.11 8.86
CA LYS A 204 -32.04 0.80 8.75
C LYS A 204 -32.52 0.86 7.30
N CYS A 205 -33.84 0.95 7.12
CA CYS A 205 -34.45 1.16 5.80
C CYS A 205 -33.78 2.31 5.01
N PRO A 206 -33.37 2.07 3.74
CA PRO A 206 -32.84 3.12 2.87
C PRO A 206 -33.82 4.28 2.75
N ILE A 207 -33.33 5.51 2.87
CA ILE A 207 -34.17 6.70 2.73
C ILE A 207 -34.48 6.92 1.25
N LEU A 208 -35.76 6.93 0.89
CA LEU A 208 -36.22 7.32 -0.44
C LEU A 208 -36.74 8.75 -0.39
N CYS A 209 -36.06 9.65 -1.08
CA CYS A 209 -36.42 11.07 -1.13
C CYS A 209 -37.64 11.32 -2.03
N ALA A 210 -38.41 12.35 -1.70
CA ALA A 210 -39.60 12.71 -2.48
C ALA A 210 -39.23 13.25 -3.87
N GLU A 211 -40.20 13.31 -4.79
CA GLU A 211 -40.00 13.93 -6.10
C GLU A 211 -39.64 15.42 -5.92
N GLY A 212 -38.44 15.81 -6.39
CA GLY A 212 -37.88 17.15 -6.18
C GLY A 212 -36.75 17.21 -5.13
N GLU A 213 -36.49 16.13 -4.43
CA GLU A 213 -35.37 15.99 -3.49
C GLU A 213 -34.28 15.06 -4.05
N THR A 214 -33.07 15.17 -3.53
CA THR A 214 -31.93 14.28 -3.80
C THR A 214 -31.44 13.66 -2.50
N LEU A 215 -30.99 12.41 -2.58
CA LEU A 215 -30.37 11.71 -1.46
C LEU A 215 -28.97 12.25 -1.23
N CYS A 216 -28.65 12.59 0.01
CA CYS A 216 -27.38 13.15 0.45
C CYS A 216 -26.74 12.22 1.47
N TYR A 217 -25.43 12.00 1.31
CA TYR A 217 -24.61 11.23 2.22
C TYR A 217 -23.70 12.19 2.99
N GLU A 218 -23.71 12.09 4.31
CA GLU A 218 -22.76 12.81 5.16
C GLU A 218 -21.38 12.14 5.07
N THR A 219 -20.35 12.86 4.66
CA THR A 219 -18.96 12.35 4.77
C THR A 219 -18.47 12.65 6.19
N LEU A 220 -18.12 11.61 6.94
CA LEU A 220 -17.48 11.77 8.24
C LEU A 220 -15.98 11.98 8.03
N TYR A 221 -15.37 12.82 8.89
CA TYR A 221 -13.95 13.16 8.82
C TYR A 221 -13.27 12.82 10.14
N ASP A 222 -12.07 12.26 10.07
CA ASP A 222 -11.25 12.00 11.25
C ASP A 222 -10.67 13.29 11.86
N SER A 223 -9.94 13.17 12.97
CA SER A 223 -9.28 14.30 13.62
C SER A 223 -8.22 15.01 12.78
N SER A 224 -7.72 14.34 11.73
CA SER A 224 -6.72 14.86 10.79
C SER A 224 -7.37 15.55 9.59
N GLY A 225 -8.69 15.46 9.44
CA GLY A 225 -9.45 16.03 8.33
C GLY A 225 -9.51 15.15 7.09
N TYR A 226 -9.18 13.86 7.20
CA TYR A 226 -9.34 12.87 6.13
C TYR A 226 -10.74 12.25 6.17
N PRO A 227 -11.37 11.97 5.02
CA PRO A 227 -12.63 11.23 4.98
C PRO A 227 -12.48 9.86 5.63
N ASP A 228 -13.33 9.56 6.61
CA ASP A 228 -13.42 8.23 7.22
C ASP A 228 -14.41 7.40 6.41
N TYR A 229 -13.90 6.73 5.37
CA TYR A 229 -14.71 5.88 4.49
C TYR A 229 -15.28 4.64 5.18
N MET A 230 -14.83 4.32 6.41
CA MET A 230 -15.31 3.17 7.18
C MET A 230 -16.44 3.56 8.15
N ALA A 231 -16.65 4.85 8.40
CA ALA A 231 -17.74 5.34 9.22
C ALA A 231 -18.99 5.61 8.36
N GLU A 232 -20.09 4.90 8.66
CA GLU A 232 -21.36 5.10 7.97
C GLU A 232 -21.96 6.47 8.32
N GLY A 233 -21.87 7.42 7.38
CA GLY A 233 -22.50 8.72 7.50
C GLY A 233 -24.03 8.66 7.43
N ASN A 234 -24.70 9.67 7.99
CA ASN A 234 -26.15 9.75 7.93
C ASN A 234 -26.63 10.03 6.50
N GLN A 235 -27.66 9.30 6.06
CA GLN A 235 -28.40 9.63 4.85
C GLN A 235 -29.46 10.69 5.16
N THR A 236 -29.60 11.70 4.31
CA THR A 236 -30.67 12.71 4.42
C THR A 236 -31.21 13.08 3.04
N CYS A 237 -32.43 13.60 2.98
CA CYS A 237 -32.98 14.17 1.75
C CYS A 237 -32.81 15.69 1.75
N ALA A 238 -32.36 16.25 0.63
CA ALA A 238 -32.27 17.69 0.42
C ALA A 238 -33.00 18.09 -0.86
N ASP A 239 -33.53 19.31 -0.92
CA ASP A 239 -34.12 19.85 -2.15
C ASP A 239 -33.09 19.82 -3.29
N LYS A 240 -33.47 19.30 -4.45
CA LYS A 240 -32.56 19.12 -5.61
C LYS A 240 -31.95 20.45 -6.09
N ASN A 241 -32.63 21.58 -5.87
CA ASN A 241 -32.12 22.91 -6.20
C ASN A 241 -31.26 23.53 -5.08
N ALA A 242 -31.46 23.13 -3.83
CA ALA A 242 -30.62 23.56 -2.71
C ALA A 242 -29.28 22.80 -2.66
N GLY A 243 -29.28 21.55 -3.15
CA GLY A 243 -28.17 20.61 -3.12
C GLY A 243 -27.85 20.10 -1.71
N CYS A 244 -26.92 19.15 -1.62
CA CYS A 244 -26.58 18.57 -0.33
C CYS A 244 -25.86 19.60 0.59
N PRO A 245 -26.13 19.57 1.91
CA PRO A 245 -25.39 20.40 2.87
C PRO A 245 -23.95 19.89 2.99
N CYS A 246 -22.97 20.75 2.71
CA CYS A 246 -21.55 20.41 2.82
C CYS A 246 -20.99 20.79 4.19
N ASN A 247 -20.09 19.97 4.71
CA ASN A 247 -19.33 20.28 5.91
C ASN A 247 -18.43 21.50 5.64
N SER A 248 -18.77 22.68 6.17
CA SER A 248 -18.07 23.92 5.85
C SER A 248 -16.58 23.93 6.26
N LYS A 249 -16.17 23.04 7.16
CA LYS A 249 -14.77 22.91 7.60
C LYS A 249 -13.96 22.04 6.65
N HIS A 250 -14.53 20.92 6.20
CA HIS A 250 -13.80 19.87 5.47
C HIS A 250 -14.17 19.72 3.99
N GLU A 251 -15.26 20.35 3.53
CA GLU A 251 -15.78 20.21 2.16
C GLU A 251 -15.95 21.57 1.46
N ASN A 252 -15.76 21.57 0.14
CA ASN A 252 -16.13 22.62 -0.79
C ASN A 252 -17.51 22.31 -1.36
N LYS A 253 -18.42 23.31 -1.39
CA LYS A 253 -19.71 23.20 -2.07
C LYS A 253 -19.52 23.49 -3.56
N CYS A 254 -19.65 22.45 -4.37
CA CYS A 254 -19.51 22.49 -5.81
C CYS A 254 -20.88 22.51 -6.48
N THR A 255 -20.95 23.10 -7.66
CA THR A 255 -22.16 23.15 -8.47
C THR A 255 -21.83 22.80 -9.91
N ASP A 256 -22.56 21.85 -10.47
CA ASP A 256 -22.51 21.52 -11.90
C ASP A 256 -23.92 21.57 -12.51
N SER A 257 -24.09 21.05 -13.73
CA SER A 257 -25.37 21.00 -14.42
C SER A 257 -26.39 20.01 -13.79
N TRP A 258 -25.96 19.17 -12.85
CA TRP A 258 -26.79 18.15 -12.17
C TRP A 258 -27.23 18.57 -10.77
N GLY A 259 -26.58 19.57 -10.16
CA GLY A 259 -26.97 20.14 -8.87
C GLY A 259 -25.78 20.65 -8.06
N SER A 260 -25.99 20.94 -6.77
CA SER A 260 -24.85 21.17 -5.86
C SER A 260 -24.44 19.87 -5.16
N TRP A 261 -23.14 19.63 -5.07
CA TRP A 261 -22.51 18.47 -4.42
C TRP A 261 -21.29 18.92 -3.59
N CYS A 262 -20.74 18.03 -2.78
CA CYS A 262 -19.65 18.35 -1.84
C CYS A 262 -18.38 17.57 -2.20
N THR A 263 -17.22 18.23 -2.23
CA THR A 263 -15.91 17.57 -2.37
C THR A 263 -15.03 17.91 -1.18
N ALA A 264 -14.20 16.98 -0.70
CA ALA A 264 -13.30 17.27 0.40
C ALA A 264 -12.26 18.34 -0.02
N LYS A 265 -12.03 19.34 0.84
CA LYS A 265 -11.08 20.45 0.58
C LYS A 265 -9.66 19.98 0.33
N MET A 266 -9.28 18.82 0.87
CA MET A 266 -7.97 18.21 0.62
C MET A 266 -7.77 17.82 -0.85
N TYR A 267 -8.84 17.64 -1.63
CA TYR A 267 -8.77 17.39 -3.08
C TYR A 267 -8.70 18.68 -3.91
N GLY A 268 -8.61 19.85 -3.26
CA GLY A 268 -8.54 21.15 -3.90
C GLY A 268 -9.90 21.75 -4.23
N ASP A 269 -9.91 22.67 -5.19
CA ASP A 269 -11.11 23.38 -5.64
C ASP A 269 -12.10 22.45 -6.38
N CYS A 270 -13.33 22.92 -6.54
CA CYS A 270 -14.35 22.20 -7.28
C CYS A 270 -13.90 21.87 -8.70
N PRO A 271 -14.07 20.62 -9.18
CA PRO A 271 -13.82 20.26 -10.57
C PRO A 271 -14.58 21.20 -11.52
N ILE A 272 -13.89 21.68 -12.54
CA ILE A 272 -14.48 22.60 -13.50
C ILE A 272 -15.41 21.81 -14.43
N THR A 273 -16.59 22.36 -14.70
CA THR A 273 -17.47 21.85 -15.77
C THR A 273 -17.24 22.70 -17.02
N CYS A 274 -16.71 22.10 -18.07
CA CYS A 274 -16.50 22.79 -19.35
C CYS A 274 -17.77 22.79 -20.19
N LYS A 275 -17.90 23.75 -21.12
CA LYS A 275 -19.01 23.76 -22.08
C LYS A 275 -18.92 22.55 -23.02
N GLU A 276 -20.02 22.20 -23.68
CA GLU A 276 -20.05 21.12 -24.70
C GLU A 276 -19.08 21.34 -25.88
N THR A 277 -18.50 22.54 -26.04
CA THR A 277 -17.47 22.85 -27.06
C THR A 277 -16.04 22.85 -26.51
N GLU A 278 -15.87 22.56 -25.23
CA GLU A 278 -14.61 22.62 -24.49
C GLU A 278 -14.34 21.24 -23.86
N GLN A 279 -13.07 20.85 -23.76
CA GLN A 279 -12.63 19.65 -23.05
C GLN A 279 -11.90 20.06 -21.76
N VAL A 280 -12.02 19.24 -20.71
CA VAL A 280 -11.25 19.40 -19.47
C VAL A 280 -9.81 18.97 -19.74
N CYS A 281 -8.86 19.84 -19.44
CA CYS A 281 -7.43 19.60 -19.58
C CYS A 281 -6.79 19.61 -18.20
N PHE A 282 -6.06 18.54 -17.87
CA PHE A 282 -5.25 18.48 -16.66
C PHE A 282 -3.88 19.07 -16.95
N VAL A 283 -3.52 20.12 -16.22
CA VAL A 283 -2.20 20.76 -16.32
C VAL A 283 -1.31 20.15 -15.27
N THR A 284 -0.32 19.37 -15.71
CA THR A 284 0.70 18.79 -14.84
C THR A 284 1.69 19.88 -14.45
N VAL A 285 1.94 20.05 -13.15
CA VAL A 285 3.00 20.95 -12.67
C VAL A 285 4.32 20.17 -12.76
N TYR A 286 5.29 20.70 -13.49
CA TYR A 286 6.64 20.15 -13.54
C TYR A 286 7.52 20.90 -12.55
N ASP A 287 8.37 20.17 -11.83
CA ASP A 287 9.41 20.77 -11.01
C ASP A 287 10.40 21.51 -11.93
N SER A 288 10.58 22.80 -11.68
CA SER A 288 11.37 23.68 -12.56
C SER A 288 12.87 23.37 -12.54
N ILE A 289 13.36 22.60 -11.57
CA ILE A 289 14.78 22.25 -11.42
C ILE A 289 15.09 20.93 -12.11
N THR A 290 14.22 19.94 -11.95
CA THR A 290 14.43 18.57 -12.41
C THR A 290 13.74 18.25 -13.74
N GLY A 291 12.72 19.04 -14.12
CA GLY A 291 11.87 18.75 -15.29
C GLY A 291 10.97 17.52 -15.10
N GLU A 292 10.88 16.99 -13.88
CA GLU A 292 10.02 15.85 -13.55
C GLU A 292 8.62 16.32 -13.15
N ALA A 293 7.61 15.51 -13.47
CA ALA A 293 6.24 15.81 -13.10
C ALA A 293 6.10 15.78 -11.57
N ASN A 294 5.69 16.90 -10.98
CA ASN A 294 5.46 17.01 -9.56
C ASN A 294 4.04 16.54 -9.22
N TYR A 295 3.88 15.22 -9.03
CA TYR A 295 2.60 14.60 -8.68
C TYR A 295 2.10 14.98 -7.27
N SER A 296 2.91 15.64 -6.46
CA SER A 296 2.50 16.14 -5.14
C SER A 296 1.87 17.55 -5.17
N ALA A 297 2.01 18.27 -6.29
CA ALA A 297 1.29 19.51 -6.52
C ALA A 297 -0.14 19.21 -7.00
N PRO A 298 -1.18 19.93 -6.52
CA PRO A 298 -2.54 19.74 -7.00
C PRO A 298 -2.60 20.00 -8.50
N SER A 299 -3.10 19.03 -9.27
CA SER A 299 -3.28 19.19 -10.72
C SER A 299 -4.35 20.25 -10.99
N THR A 300 -4.01 21.30 -11.73
CA THR A 300 -4.99 22.34 -12.10
C THR A 300 -5.77 21.87 -13.31
N GLN A 301 -7.10 21.91 -13.24
CA GLN A 301 -7.96 21.67 -14.40
C GLN A 301 -8.20 23.00 -15.13
N VAL A 302 -8.16 22.98 -16.47
CA VAL A 302 -8.54 24.13 -17.31
C VAL A 302 -9.47 23.67 -18.44
N CYS A 303 -10.45 24.50 -18.81
CA CYS A 303 -11.28 24.24 -19.98
C CYS A 303 -10.56 24.75 -21.23
N ALA A 304 -10.34 23.87 -22.21
CA ALA A 304 -9.80 24.24 -23.50
C ALA A 304 -10.82 23.96 -24.60
N ASP A 305 -10.96 24.88 -25.54
CA ASP A 305 -11.79 24.67 -26.73
C ASP A 305 -11.35 23.41 -27.47
N MET A 306 -12.29 22.52 -27.85
CA MET A 306 -11.95 21.25 -28.51
C MET A 306 -11.17 21.44 -29.82
N THR A 307 -11.30 22.60 -30.49
CA THR A 307 -10.53 22.92 -31.70
C THR A 307 -9.16 23.52 -31.40
N ALA A 308 -9.00 24.22 -30.28
CA ALA A 308 -7.71 24.76 -29.85
C ALA A 308 -6.83 23.67 -29.20
N GLY A 309 -7.48 22.76 -28.49
CA GLY A 309 -6.86 21.66 -27.77
C GLY A 309 -6.20 22.06 -26.45
N CYS A 310 -5.75 21.08 -25.66
CA CYS A 310 -5.17 21.36 -24.34
C CYS A 310 -3.88 22.19 -24.45
N PRO A 311 -3.70 23.21 -23.58
CA PRO A 311 -2.48 24.00 -23.55
C PRO A 311 -1.33 23.17 -22.95
N CYS A 312 -0.36 22.83 -23.79
CA CYS A 312 0.81 22.03 -23.36
C CYS A 312 2.00 22.94 -23.06
N ILE A 313 2.77 22.57 -22.03
CA ILE A 313 4.02 23.26 -21.73
C ILE A 313 5.05 22.78 -22.73
N ALA A 314 5.32 23.59 -23.77
CA ALA A 314 6.14 23.19 -24.92
C ALA A 314 7.56 22.72 -24.56
N GLU A 315 8.05 23.06 -23.36
CA GLU A 315 9.36 22.65 -22.83
C GLU A 315 9.37 21.20 -22.33
N PHE A 316 8.25 20.71 -21.79
CA PHE A 316 8.19 19.40 -21.13
C PHE A 316 7.21 18.44 -21.80
N GLU A 317 6.31 18.95 -22.63
CA GLU A 317 5.20 18.21 -23.20
C GLU A 317 5.09 18.40 -24.71
N ASN A 318 4.57 17.39 -25.39
CA ASN A 318 4.11 17.46 -26.75
C ASN A 318 2.58 17.52 -26.77
N LYS A 319 2.01 18.42 -27.58
CA LYS A 319 0.58 18.37 -27.92
C LYS A 319 0.31 17.15 -28.78
N ARG A 320 -0.69 16.35 -28.41
CA ARG A 320 -1.17 15.17 -29.16
C ARG A 320 -2.62 15.35 -29.54
N GLU A 321 -3.02 14.76 -30.67
CA GLU A 321 -4.39 14.75 -31.16
C GLU A 321 -4.76 13.33 -31.60
N MET A 322 -5.88 12.80 -31.11
CA MET A 322 -6.48 11.54 -31.55
C MET A 322 -7.99 11.70 -31.55
N ASP A 323 -8.63 11.41 -32.70
CA ASP A 323 -10.09 11.48 -32.88
C ASP A 323 -10.76 12.79 -32.44
N GLY A 324 -10.06 13.93 -32.59
CA GLY A 324 -10.56 15.26 -32.23
C GLY A 324 -10.36 15.66 -30.77
N TYR A 325 -9.81 14.78 -29.94
CA TYR A 325 -9.35 15.09 -28.60
C TYR A 325 -7.86 15.41 -28.62
N SER A 326 -7.44 16.34 -27.78
CA SER A 326 -6.01 16.63 -27.60
C SER A 326 -5.61 16.64 -26.15
N TRP A 327 -4.40 16.17 -25.87
CA TRP A 327 -3.81 16.15 -24.53
C TRP A 327 -2.32 16.42 -24.61
N CYS A 328 -1.72 16.66 -23.45
CA CYS A 328 -0.30 16.95 -23.32
C CYS A 328 0.42 15.72 -22.78
N GLN A 329 1.46 15.29 -23.49
CA GLN A 329 2.25 14.10 -23.15
C GLN A 329 3.70 14.49 -22.91
N SER A 330 4.29 14.06 -21.80
CA SER A 330 5.70 14.33 -21.48
C SER A 330 6.64 13.91 -22.62
N GLN A 331 7.62 14.76 -22.93
CA GLN A 331 8.65 14.51 -23.94
C GLN A 331 9.62 13.37 -23.56
N LYS A 332 9.67 12.96 -22.28
CA LYS A 332 10.56 11.91 -21.76
C LYS A 332 10.11 10.49 -22.17
N TRP A 333 8.83 10.31 -22.50
CA TRP A 333 8.26 9.02 -22.89
C TRP A 333 8.25 8.90 -24.43
N GLN A 334 8.96 7.92 -24.99
CA GLN A 334 8.83 7.62 -26.41
C GLN A 334 7.42 7.10 -26.72
N CYS A 335 6.86 7.55 -27.85
CA CYS A 335 5.47 7.32 -28.21
C CYS A 335 5.13 5.83 -28.27
N PRO A 336 3.91 5.43 -27.84
CA PRO A 336 3.32 4.19 -28.30
C PRO A 336 3.14 4.25 -29.82
N ILE A 337 3.60 3.23 -30.52
CA ILE A 337 3.35 3.09 -31.96
C ILE A 337 1.96 2.47 -32.15
N THR A 338 1.18 3.06 -33.06
CA THR A 338 -0.07 2.46 -33.51
C THR A 338 0.22 1.56 -34.71
N CYS A 339 0.10 0.26 -34.52
CA CYS A 339 0.23 -0.71 -35.59
C CYS A 339 -1.07 -0.80 -36.40
N LYS A 340 -0.97 -1.20 -37.67
CA LYS A 340 -2.17 -1.41 -38.50
C LYS A 340 -2.98 -2.61 -37.97
N ASP A 341 -4.24 -2.71 -38.36
CA ASP A 341 -5.13 -3.84 -37.98
C ASP A 341 -4.60 -5.24 -38.38
N THR A 342 -3.58 -5.31 -39.24
CA THR A 342 -2.90 -6.55 -39.66
C THR A 342 -1.59 -6.82 -38.91
N GLU A 343 -1.22 -5.96 -37.97
CA GLU A 343 0.03 -5.96 -37.23
C GLU A 343 -0.27 -5.97 -35.72
N THR A 344 0.59 -6.59 -34.93
CA THR A 344 0.58 -6.53 -33.47
C THR A 344 1.71 -5.61 -32.99
N THR A 345 1.45 -4.88 -31.91
CA THR A 345 2.48 -4.10 -31.22
C THR A 345 3.38 -5.04 -30.43
N CYS A 346 4.69 -4.89 -30.61
CA CYS A 346 5.75 -5.65 -29.97
C CYS A 346 6.56 -4.76 -29.05
N TYR A 347 6.80 -5.22 -27.83
CA TYR A 347 7.59 -4.52 -26.82
C TYR A 347 8.91 -5.25 -26.65
N ALA A 348 10.03 -4.61 -27.03
CA ALA A 348 11.36 -5.14 -26.75
C ALA A 348 11.74 -4.78 -25.31
N MET A 349 11.92 -5.79 -24.45
CA MET A 349 12.40 -5.59 -23.09
C MET A 349 13.92 -5.36 -23.09
N ALA A 350 14.39 -4.41 -22.28
CA ALA A 350 15.81 -4.33 -21.98
C ALA A 350 16.17 -5.43 -20.98
N TYR A 351 17.39 -5.95 -21.09
CA TYR A 351 17.91 -6.97 -20.19
C TYR A 351 19.19 -6.46 -19.52
N SER A 352 19.32 -6.70 -18.23
CA SER A 352 20.56 -6.48 -17.49
C SER A 352 21.63 -7.51 -17.88
N GLN A 353 22.89 -7.30 -17.48
CA GLN A 353 24.00 -8.19 -17.86
C GLN A 353 23.85 -9.64 -17.35
N ASP A 354 23.10 -9.83 -16.27
CA ASP A 354 22.74 -11.12 -15.68
C ASP A 354 21.49 -11.75 -16.32
N GLY A 355 20.88 -11.11 -17.32
CA GLY A 355 19.82 -11.67 -18.14
C GLY A 355 18.40 -11.50 -17.60
N TYR A 356 18.22 -10.73 -16.51
CA TYR A 356 16.90 -10.36 -16.01
C TYR A 356 16.32 -9.18 -16.78
N PRO A 357 14.98 -9.12 -16.96
CA PRO A 357 14.36 -7.94 -17.54
C PRO A 357 14.60 -6.68 -16.70
N ASP A 358 15.05 -5.61 -17.34
CA ASP A 358 15.23 -4.28 -16.75
C ASP A 358 13.97 -3.45 -17.00
N TYR A 359 13.12 -3.35 -15.97
CA TYR A 359 11.85 -2.63 -16.05
C TYR A 359 12.01 -1.10 -15.98
N ASP A 360 13.19 -0.60 -15.62
CA ASP A 360 13.48 0.84 -15.50
C ASP A 360 13.90 1.46 -16.84
N VAL A 361 14.24 0.63 -17.82
CA VAL A 361 14.52 1.04 -19.19
C VAL A 361 13.27 0.85 -20.05
N ALA A 362 12.70 1.96 -20.53
CA ALA A 362 11.53 1.92 -21.41
C ALA A 362 11.81 1.06 -22.66
N GLY A 363 11.09 -0.05 -22.79
CA GLY A 363 11.22 -0.96 -23.91
C GLY A 363 10.88 -0.30 -25.25
N ASN A 364 11.66 -0.58 -26.29
CA ASN A 364 11.40 -0.08 -27.64
C ASN A 364 10.17 -0.79 -28.21
N GLN A 365 9.19 -0.01 -28.70
CA GLN A 365 8.02 -0.57 -29.36
C GLN A 365 8.27 -0.72 -30.87
N SER A 366 7.87 -1.86 -31.45
CA SER A 366 7.87 -2.10 -32.91
C SER A 366 6.56 -2.78 -33.38
N CYS A 367 6.23 -2.70 -34.67
CA CYS A 367 5.07 -3.43 -35.23
C CYS A 367 5.54 -4.71 -35.93
N ALA A 368 4.87 -5.83 -35.66
CA ALA A 368 5.10 -7.09 -36.38
C ALA A 368 3.78 -7.60 -37.00
N PRO A 369 3.79 -8.26 -38.16
CA PRO A 369 2.60 -8.90 -38.71
C PRO A 369 1.99 -9.93 -37.74
N LEU A 370 0.67 -9.98 -37.65
CA LEU A 370 -0.07 -10.93 -36.78
C LEU A 370 0.27 -12.40 -37.04
N ASP A 371 0.74 -12.74 -38.25
CA ASP A 371 1.11 -14.10 -38.66
C ASP A 371 2.59 -14.46 -38.42
N VAL A 372 3.43 -13.48 -38.04
CA VAL A 372 4.87 -13.67 -37.77
C VAL A 372 5.18 -13.64 -36.28
N GLY A 373 4.37 -12.91 -35.49
CA GLY A 373 4.60 -12.69 -34.05
C GLY A 373 5.80 -11.77 -33.79
N CYS A 374 6.03 -11.44 -32.52
CA CYS A 374 7.10 -10.52 -32.14
C CYS A 374 8.49 -11.19 -32.21
N PRO A 375 9.52 -10.51 -32.74
CA PRO A 375 10.88 -11.05 -32.76
C PRO A 375 11.47 -11.07 -31.34
N CYS A 376 11.93 -12.24 -30.89
CA CYS A 376 12.57 -12.40 -29.59
C CYS A 376 14.07 -12.12 -29.65
N ASP A 377 14.62 -11.54 -28.59
CA ASP A 377 16.07 -11.38 -28.44
C ASP A 377 16.72 -12.75 -28.25
N SER A 378 17.36 -13.27 -29.30
CA SER A 378 17.96 -14.61 -29.26
C SER A 378 19.04 -14.82 -28.19
N GLN A 379 19.59 -13.75 -27.60
CA GLN A 379 20.54 -13.85 -26.49
C GLN A 379 19.82 -14.09 -25.17
N PHE A 380 18.77 -13.32 -24.88
CA PHE A 380 18.11 -13.28 -23.56
C PHE A 380 16.74 -13.97 -23.49
N GLU A 381 16.11 -14.23 -24.64
CA GLU A 381 14.76 -14.76 -24.74
C GLU A 381 14.70 -16.05 -25.57
N ASP A 382 13.77 -16.93 -25.23
CA ASP A 382 13.31 -18.03 -26.04
C ASP A 382 11.99 -17.66 -26.73
N ASN A 383 11.84 -18.08 -28.00
CA ASN A 383 10.59 -17.93 -28.75
C ASN A 383 9.65 -19.09 -28.41
N CYS A 384 8.64 -18.80 -27.61
CA CYS A 384 7.67 -19.77 -27.12
C CYS A 384 6.39 -19.72 -27.94
N SER A 385 5.75 -20.88 -28.15
CA SER A 385 4.46 -20.96 -28.83
C SER A 385 3.39 -21.47 -27.87
N GLY A 386 2.38 -20.64 -27.62
CA GLY A 386 1.18 -21.02 -26.83
C GLY A 386 -0.09 -21.03 -27.67
N LEU A 387 -1.23 -21.33 -27.03
CA LEU A 387 -2.55 -21.36 -27.66
C LEU A 387 -2.99 -20.02 -28.29
N TYR A 388 -2.31 -18.91 -27.96
CA TYR A 388 -2.60 -17.56 -28.44
C TYR A 388 -1.55 -17.00 -29.42
N GLY A 389 -0.58 -17.79 -29.87
CA GLY A 389 0.48 -17.37 -30.80
C GLY A 389 1.89 -17.49 -30.21
N SER A 390 2.89 -16.95 -30.92
CA SER A 390 4.27 -16.86 -30.45
C SER A 390 4.48 -15.69 -29.49
N TYR A 391 5.23 -15.92 -28.41
CA TYR A 391 5.63 -14.92 -27.43
C TYR A 391 7.06 -15.16 -26.97
N CYS A 392 7.71 -14.13 -26.43
CA CYS A 392 9.10 -14.21 -25.98
C CYS A 392 9.14 -14.40 -24.46
N GLN A 393 9.89 -15.38 -23.98
CA GLN A 393 10.12 -15.62 -22.55
C GLN A 393 11.60 -15.47 -22.24
N ALA A 394 11.94 -14.70 -21.20
CA ALA A 394 13.33 -14.57 -20.78
C ALA A 394 13.89 -15.93 -20.35
N LYS A 395 15.08 -16.28 -20.84
CA LYS A 395 15.77 -17.56 -20.56
C LYS A 395 16.10 -17.76 -19.09
N VAL A 396 16.19 -16.68 -18.32
CA VAL A 396 16.37 -16.73 -16.86
C VAL A 396 15.16 -17.35 -16.15
N TYR A 397 13.98 -17.37 -16.79
CA TYR A 397 12.77 -18.04 -16.29
C TYR A 397 12.64 -19.48 -16.79
N GLY A 398 13.74 -20.09 -17.26
CA GLY A 398 13.73 -21.46 -17.76
C GLY A 398 13.18 -21.62 -19.17
N SER A 399 12.96 -22.88 -19.56
CA SER A 399 12.49 -23.24 -20.91
C SER A 399 11.02 -22.85 -21.12
N CYS A 400 10.62 -22.66 -22.39
CA CYS A 400 9.22 -22.40 -22.74
C CYS A 400 8.25 -23.44 -22.13
N PRO A 401 7.14 -23.01 -21.50
CA PRO A 401 6.12 -23.90 -20.96
C PRO A 401 5.58 -24.83 -22.04
N LEU A 402 5.42 -26.10 -21.68
CA LEU A 402 4.96 -27.13 -22.63
C LEU A 402 3.45 -26.94 -22.89
N SER A 403 3.07 -26.63 -24.14
CA SER A 403 1.65 -26.62 -24.54
C SER A 403 1.26 -27.97 -25.12
N CYS A 404 0.28 -28.63 -24.50
CA CYS A 404 -0.23 -29.94 -24.93
C CYS A 404 -1.32 -29.84 -26.00
N ALA A 405 -1.53 -30.92 -26.76
CA ALA A 405 -2.61 -30.98 -27.73
C ALA A 405 -3.99 -30.93 -27.05
N GLN A 406 -5.05 -30.63 -27.83
CA GLN A 406 -6.41 -30.43 -27.30
C GLN A 406 -7.01 -31.68 -26.63
N ASP A 407 -6.42 -32.86 -26.86
CA ASP A 407 -6.77 -34.17 -26.28
C ASP A 407 -5.71 -34.70 -25.29
N GLU A 408 -4.86 -33.82 -24.77
CA GLU A 408 -3.85 -34.11 -23.75
C GLU A 408 -3.99 -33.15 -22.55
N TYR A 409 -3.65 -33.64 -21.36
CA TYR A 409 -3.46 -32.79 -20.17
C TYR A 409 -1.96 -32.55 -19.94
N LEU A 410 -1.63 -31.37 -19.42
CA LEU A 410 -0.30 -31.07 -18.91
C LEU A 410 -0.11 -31.77 -17.57
N CYS A 411 0.87 -32.66 -17.51
CA CYS A 411 1.27 -33.40 -16.32
C CYS A 411 2.50 -32.75 -15.70
N TYR A 412 2.47 -32.63 -14.37
CA TYR A 412 3.60 -32.18 -13.58
C TYR A 412 4.16 -33.38 -12.82
N ASP A 413 5.39 -33.76 -13.13
CA ASP A 413 6.08 -34.81 -12.40
C ASP A 413 6.54 -34.23 -11.05
N THR A 414 6.11 -34.85 -9.95
CA THR A 414 6.66 -34.53 -8.63
C THR A 414 8.08 -35.07 -8.57
N VAL A 415 9.06 -34.19 -8.35
CA VAL A 415 10.45 -34.59 -8.13
C VAL A 415 10.54 -35.09 -6.69
N TYR A 416 11.16 -36.25 -6.49
CA TYR A 416 11.38 -36.82 -5.17
C TYR A 416 12.88 -36.75 -4.84
N THR A 417 13.19 -36.41 -3.60
CA THR A 417 14.56 -36.50 -3.06
C THR A 417 15.04 -37.96 -3.04
N ASP A 418 16.35 -38.17 -2.83
CA ASP A 418 16.93 -39.52 -2.66
C ASP A 418 16.30 -40.31 -1.49
N LEU A 419 15.60 -39.63 -0.57
CA LEU A 419 14.88 -40.22 0.56
C LEU A 419 13.43 -40.60 0.24
N GLY A 420 12.93 -40.29 -0.96
CA GLY A 420 11.56 -40.58 -1.38
C GLY A 420 10.52 -39.57 -0.88
N GLU A 421 10.96 -38.41 -0.38
CA GLU A 421 10.08 -37.29 -0.02
C GLU A 421 9.90 -36.34 -1.21
N PRO A 422 8.69 -35.79 -1.45
CA PRO A 422 8.47 -34.77 -2.48
C PRO A 422 9.37 -33.56 -2.26
N ASP A 423 10.14 -33.19 -3.28
CA ASP A 423 10.95 -31.97 -3.30
C ASP A 423 10.11 -30.83 -3.88
N TRP A 424 9.43 -30.10 -3.00
CA TRP A 424 8.56 -28.99 -3.39
C TRP A 424 9.31 -27.78 -4.00
N TYR A 425 10.65 -27.78 -3.95
CA TYR A 425 11.50 -26.70 -4.46
C TYR A 425 12.21 -27.05 -5.77
N ALA A 426 12.22 -28.33 -6.16
CA ALA A 426 12.70 -28.73 -7.47
C ALA A 426 11.64 -28.42 -8.54
N GLU A 427 12.04 -27.82 -9.64
CA GLU A 427 11.16 -27.59 -10.78
C GLU A 427 10.68 -28.95 -11.34
N GLY A 428 9.38 -29.22 -11.20
CA GLY A 428 8.75 -30.42 -11.74
C GLY A 428 8.87 -30.47 -13.26
N ASN A 429 9.24 -31.63 -13.80
CA ASN A 429 9.23 -31.81 -15.25
C ASN A 429 7.79 -31.77 -15.77
N GLN A 430 7.57 -30.99 -16.82
CA GLN A 430 6.28 -30.93 -17.50
C GLN A 430 6.25 -31.92 -18.66
N SER A 431 5.19 -32.71 -18.77
CA SER A 431 4.97 -33.63 -19.89
C SER A 431 3.50 -33.59 -20.34
N CYS A 432 3.22 -33.97 -21.58
CA CYS A 432 1.85 -34.10 -22.07
C CYS A 432 1.40 -35.55 -22.00
N ALA A 433 0.20 -35.81 -21.47
CA ALA A 433 -0.40 -37.14 -21.47
C ALA A 433 -1.83 -37.11 -22.01
N ASN A 434 -2.18 -38.11 -22.82
CA ASN A 434 -3.53 -38.22 -23.38
C ASN A 434 -4.59 -38.37 -22.27
N MET A 435 -5.72 -37.67 -22.41
CA MET A 435 -6.80 -37.63 -21.42
C MET A 435 -7.30 -39.03 -21.00
N THR A 436 -7.21 -40.04 -21.87
CA THR A 436 -7.67 -41.41 -21.58
C THR A 436 -6.66 -42.28 -20.83
N SER A 437 -5.38 -41.95 -20.89
CA SER A 437 -4.31 -42.72 -20.23
C SER A 437 -3.98 -42.23 -18.82
N GLY A 438 -4.30 -40.96 -18.52
CA GLY A 438 -3.87 -40.26 -17.29
C GLY A 438 -2.38 -39.96 -17.28
N CYS A 439 -1.91 -39.15 -16.33
CA CYS A 439 -0.49 -38.86 -16.18
C CYS A 439 0.30 -40.12 -15.79
N PRO A 440 1.51 -40.32 -16.34
CA PRO A 440 2.38 -41.43 -15.94
C PRO A 440 2.87 -41.23 -14.50
N CYS A 441 2.68 -42.22 -13.62
CA CYS A 441 3.18 -42.16 -12.25
C CYS A 441 4.63 -42.58 -12.17
N ASN A 442 5.40 -41.94 -11.28
CA ASN A 442 6.76 -42.38 -10.99
C ASN A 442 6.72 -43.76 -10.30
N ALA A 443 7.03 -44.82 -11.04
CA ALA A 443 6.88 -46.20 -10.56
C ALA A 443 7.71 -46.54 -9.31
N GLN A 444 8.71 -45.71 -8.95
CA GLN A 444 9.52 -45.92 -7.74
C GLN A 444 8.86 -45.34 -6.47
N TRP A 445 8.11 -44.24 -6.59
CA TRP A 445 7.64 -43.46 -5.44
C TRP A 445 6.13 -43.20 -5.44
N GLU A 446 5.44 -43.54 -6.52
CA GLU A 446 4.02 -43.31 -6.72
C GLU A 446 3.32 -44.57 -7.23
N GLN A 447 2.06 -44.72 -6.84
CA GLN A 447 1.14 -45.72 -7.33
C GLN A 447 -0.03 -45.06 -8.05
N LYS A 448 -0.52 -45.71 -9.10
CA LYS A 448 -1.70 -45.24 -9.84
C LYS A 448 -2.95 -45.60 -9.04
N CYS A 449 -3.67 -44.58 -8.59
CA CYS A 449 -4.99 -44.72 -7.97
C CYS A 449 -6.08 -44.46 -9.00
N THR A 450 -7.23 -45.11 -8.81
CA THR A 450 -8.40 -44.99 -9.69
C THR A 450 -9.64 -44.91 -8.84
N ASP A 451 -10.52 -43.96 -9.16
CA ASP A 451 -11.87 -43.84 -8.61
C ASP A 451 -12.89 -43.66 -9.75
N SER A 452 -14.12 -43.29 -9.42
CA SER A 452 -15.17 -43.01 -10.39
C SER A 452 -14.92 -41.77 -11.26
N TYR A 453 -13.97 -40.89 -10.92
CA TYR A 453 -13.67 -39.63 -11.60
C TYR A 453 -12.43 -39.69 -12.49
N GLY A 454 -11.52 -40.63 -12.27
CA GLY A 454 -10.36 -40.84 -13.15
C GLY A 454 -9.22 -41.60 -12.51
N SER A 455 -8.03 -41.53 -13.14
CA SER A 455 -6.79 -42.04 -12.57
C SER A 455 -5.85 -40.91 -12.18
N TRP A 456 -5.19 -41.00 -11.02
CA TRP A 456 -4.15 -40.07 -10.58
C TRP A 456 -3.00 -40.82 -9.90
N CYS A 457 -1.89 -40.12 -9.64
CA CYS A 457 -0.71 -40.67 -8.98
C CYS A 457 -0.72 -40.27 -7.51
N GLN A 458 -0.65 -41.25 -6.61
CA GLN A 458 -0.53 -41.06 -5.18
C GLN A 458 0.83 -41.60 -4.73
N SER A 459 1.55 -40.89 -3.86
CA SER A 459 2.79 -41.43 -3.31
C SER A 459 2.56 -42.83 -2.69
N THR A 460 3.47 -43.77 -2.91
CA THR A 460 3.42 -45.12 -2.35
C THR A 460 3.43 -45.16 -0.83
N SER A 461 3.80 -44.04 -0.18
CA SER A 461 3.70 -43.86 1.27
C SER A 461 2.24 -43.75 1.77
N TYR A 462 1.29 -43.46 0.87
CA TYR A 462 -0.14 -43.40 1.16
C TYR A 462 -0.91 -44.44 0.32
N SER A 463 -1.76 -45.24 0.96
CA SER A 463 -2.68 -46.14 0.26
C SER A 463 -3.71 -45.35 -0.56
N CYS A 464 -4.06 -45.84 -1.76
CA CYS A 464 -5.16 -45.27 -2.54
C CYS A 464 -6.45 -45.19 -1.69
N PRO A 465 -7.23 -44.10 -1.79
CA PRO A 465 -8.51 -43.97 -1.09
C PRO A 465 -9.43 -45.16 -1.38
N LEU A 466 -10.08 -45.68 -0.33
CA LEU A 466 -10.97 -46.84 -0.42
C LEU A 466 -12.34 -46.39 -0.97
N ASP A 467 -12.71 -46.82 -2.18
CA ASP A 467 -14.03 -46.55 -2.75
C ASP A 467 -15.08 -47.52 -2.19
N CYS A 468 -15.97 -47.00 -1.33
CA CYS A 468 -17.10 -47.74 -0.73
C CYS A 468 -18.43 -47.53 -1.49
N GLY A 469 -18.41 -46.93 -2.68
CA GLY A 469 -19.63 -46.61 -3.43
C GLY A 469 -20.44 -45.49 -2.75
N THR A 470 -21.74 -45.71 -2.53
CA THR A 470 -22.64 -44.73 -1.89
C THR A 470 -22.55 -44.72 -0.36
N ASP A 471 -21.85 -45.69 0.24
CA ASP A 471 -21.73 -45.79 1.69
C ASP A 471 -20.55 -44.94 2.21
N SER A 472 -20.77 -44.26 3.33
CA SER A 472 -19.76 -43.42 3.98
C SER A 472 -18.58 -44.26 4.48
N ILE A 473 -17.34 -43.83 4.21
CA ILE A 473 -16.12 -44.51 4.66
C ILE A 473 -16.02 -44.47 6.20
N CYS A 474 -15.69 -45.59 6.83
CA CYS A 474 -15.34 -45.65 8.25
C CYS A 474 -13.86 -45.31 8.43
N TYR A 475 -13.59 -44.27 9.22
CA TYR A 475 -12.24 -43.89 9.61
C TYR A 475 -11.91 -44.48 10.97
N GLY A 476 -10.91 -45.37 11.02
CA GLY A 476 -10.30 -45.78 12.27
C GLY A 476 -9.28 -44.74 12.77
N ALA A 477 -9.11 -44.61 14.07
CA ALA A 477 -8.17 -43.73 14.77
C ALA A 477 -6.70 -43.98 14.38
N ASN A 478 -6.41 -45.13 13.78
CA ASN A 478 -5.10 -45.50 13.28
C ASN A 478 -4.86 -45.02 11.83
N GLY A 479 -5.82 -44.28 11.24
CA GLY A 479 -5.80 -43.86 9.83
C GLY A 479 -6.28 -44.92 8.84
N ASN A 480 -6.65 -46.11 9.32
CA ASN A 480 -7.17 -47.17 8.46
C ASN A 480 -8.61 -46.87 8.04
N MET A 481 -8.84 -46.87 6.73
CA MET A 481 -10.16 -46.73 6.13
C MET A 481 -10.79 -48.11 5.87
N SER A 482 -12.06 -48.28 6.20
CA SER A 482 -12.84 -49.48 5.89
C SER A 482 -14.26 -49.13 5.46
N CYS A 483 -14.92 -50.01 4.71
CA CYS A 483 -16.34 -49.81 4.40
C CYS A 483 -17.23 -50.28 5.56
N PRO A 484 -18.31 -49.54 5.90
CA PRO A 484 -19.20 -49.88 7.01
C PRO A 484 -19.88 -51.22 6.79
N THR A 485 -20.10 -51.95 7.88
CA THR A 485 -20.93 -53.17 7.88
C THR A 485 -22.39 -52.81 8.18
N ALA A 486 -23.31 -53.78 8.08
CA ALA A 486 -24.72 -53.57 8.45
C ALA A 486 -24.92 -53.09 9.92
N SER A 487 -23.93 -53.31 10.79
CA SER A 487 -23.89 -52.85 12.20
C SER A 487 -23.16 -51.50 12.42
N GLY A 488 -22.70 -50.84 11.35
CA GLY A 488 -21.87 -49.64 11.43
C GLY A 488 -20.37 -49.93 11.28
N CYS A 489 -19.53 -49.03 11.78
CA CYS A 489 -18.08 -49.15 11.72
C CYS A 489 -17.57 -50.19 12.74
N VAL A 490 -16.54 -50.95 12.35
CA VAL A 490 -15.87 -51.91 13.23
C VAL A 490 -14.75 -51.17 13.96
N CYS A 491 -14.93 -50.91 15.26
CA CYS A 491 -13.97 -50.15 16.05
C CYS A 491 -12.90 -51.06 16.68
N ASP A 492 -11.68 -50.56 16.73
CA ASP A 492 -10.59 -51.18 17.49
C ASP A 492 -10.78 -50.87 18.98
N ASP A 493 -11.24 -51.85 19.76
CA ASP A 493 -11.46 -51.69 21.20
C ASP A 493 -10.21 -51.24 21.99
N ALA A 494 -8.99 -51.38 21.45
CA ALA A 494 -7.78 -50.90 22.12
C ALA A 494 -7.59 -49.38 21.96
N THR A 495 -7.90 -48.82 20.80
CA THR A 495 -7.61 -47.42 20.44
C THR A 495 -8.85 -46.55 20.28
N GLU A 496 -10.05 -47.15 20.27
CA GLU A 496 -11.29 -46.47 19.94
C GLU A 496 -12.43 -46.80 20.90
N HIS A 497 -13.33 -45.85 21.06
CA HIS A 497 -14.64 -46.03 21.64
C HIS A 497 -15.65 -46.33 20.54
N SER A 498 -16.37 -47.45 20.67
CA SER A 498 -17.55 -47.74 19.85
C SER A 498 -18.75 -46.97 20.40
N CYS A 499 -19.05 -45.82 19.79
CA CYS A 499 -20.09 -44.91 20.25
C CYS A 499 -21.33 -45.00 19.35
N PRO A 500 -22.56 -44.96 19.91
CA PRO A 500 -23.76 -44.84 19.10
C PRO A 500 -23.69 -43.59 18.21
N ASP A 501 -24.00 -43.74 16.93
CA ASP A 501 -24.10 -42.60 16.02
C ASP A 501 -25.41 -41.84 16.32
N PRO A 502 -25.35 -40.56 16.74
CA PRO A 502 -26.54 -39.78 17.08
C PRO A 502 -27.43 -39.48 15.86
N TYR A 503 -26.92 -39.60 14.63
CA TYR A 503 -27.63 -39.33 13.39
C TYR A 503 -28.16 -40.61 12.72
N MET A 504 -27.61 -41.78 13.05
CA MET A 504 -28.04 -43.09 12.51
C MET A 504 -28.37 -44.08 13.63
N PRO A 505 -29.63 -44.10 14.13
CA PRO A 505 -30.05 -44.98 15.21
C PRO A 505 -29.78 -46.47 14.88
N GLY A 506 -28.98 -47.13 15.72
CA GLY A 506 -28.62 -48.54 15.56
C GLY A 506 -27.29 -48.82 14.86
N ARG A 507 -26.52 -47.78 14.50
CA ARG A 507 -25.12 -47.90 14.04
C ARG A 507 -24.16 -47.31 15.07
N ASN A 508 -22.95 -47.86 15.11
CA ASN A 508 -21.86 -47.31 15.91
C ASN A 508 -20.84 -46.59 15.02
N GLN A 509 -20.31 -45.48 15.52
CA GLN A 509 -19.13 -44.77 15.01
C GLN A 509 -17.95 -45.02 15.95
N CYS A 510 -16.74 -44.92 15.41
CA CYS A 510 -15.51 -45.14 16.16
C CYS A 510 -14.86 -43.80 16.49
N LEU A 511 -14.72 -43.50 17.78
CA LEU A 511 -14.08 -42.27 18.25
C LEU A 511 -12.77 -42.61 18.96
N SER A 512 -11.69 -41.91 18.59
CA SER A 512 -10.35 -42.16 19.14
C SER A 512 -10.30 -41.95 20.66
N LYS A 513 -9.77 -42.92 21.40
CA LYS A 513 -9.52 -42.82 22.86
C LYS A 513 -8.48 -41.76 23.23
N THR A 514 -7.62 -41.38 22.29
CA THR A 514 -6.61 -40.33 22.49
C THR A 514 -7.22 -38.93 22.46
N TRP A 515 -8.32 -38.76 21.72
CA TRP A 515 -8.99 -37.48 21.50
C TRP A 515 -10.26 -37.35 22.34
N TYR A 516 -10.92 -38.48 22.61
CA TYR A 516 -12.14 -38.58 23.39
C TYR A 516 -11.88 -39.53 24.56
N SER A 517 -11.98 -39.03 25.79
CA SER A 517 -11.82 -39.86 26.99
C SER A 517 -13.02 -40.78 27.27
N ALA A 518 -14.16 -40.51 26.62
CA ALA A 518 -15.37 -41.31 26.63
C ALA A 518 -16.23 -40.99 25.38
N CYS A 519 -17.28 -41.78 25.12
CA CYS A 519 -18.27 -41.43 24.11
C CYS A 519 -18.99 -40.11 24.47
N PRO A 520 -19.25 -39.22 23.49
CA PRO A 520 -20.06 -38.02 23.69
C PRO A 520 -21.38 -38.34 24.38
N LEU A 521 -21.78 -37.47 25.31
CA LEU A 521 -22.96 -37.64 26.15
C LEU A 521 -24.22 -37.63 25.26
N THR A 522 -25.01 -38.71 25.29
CA THR A 522 -26.30 -38.77 24.59
C THR A 522 -27.41 -38.39 25.57
N CYS A 523 -28.08 -37.26 25.32
CA CYS A 523 -29.16 -36.78 26.18
C CYS A 523 -30.45 -37.60 26.00
N GLN A 524 -31.26 -37.68 27.06
CA GLN A 524 -32.53 -38.39 26.98
C GLN A 524 -33.53 -37.61 26.12
N ALA A 525 -34.55 -38.29 25.60
CA ALA A 525 -35.62 -37.63 24.85
C ALA A 525 -36.29 -36.54 25.70
N GLY A 526 -36.21 -35.27 25.26
CA GLY A 526 -36.69 -34.09 25.98
C GLY A 526 -35.57 -33.23 26.61
N GLU A 527 -34.31 -33.67 26.49
CA GLU A 527 -33.12 -32.90 26.84
C GLU A 527 -32.30 -32.59 25.59
N SER A 528 -31.69 -31.41 25.55
CA SER A 528 -30.71 -31.04 24.51
C SER A 528 -29.31 -31.03 25.10
N LEU A 529 -28.33 -31.39 24.27
CA LEU A 529 -26.92 -31.25 24.62
C LEU A 529 -26.57 -29.76 24.63
N CYS A 530 -26.18 -29.24 25.79
CA CYS A 530 -25.79 -27.85 25.99
C CYS A 530 -24.33 -27.77 26.44
N TYR A 531 -23.65 -26.69 26.08
CA TYR A 531 -22.27 -26.46 26.51
C TYR A 531 -22.26 -25.54 27.73
N SER A 532 -21.48 -25.89 28.75
CA SER A 532 -21.14 -24.98 29.83
C SER A 532 -19.75 -24.37 29.63
N SER A 533 -19.65 -23.04 29.66
CA SER A 533 -18.40 -22.29 29.51
C SER A 533 -17.75 -22.05 30.87
N GLY A 534 -16.59 -22.64 31.11
CA GLY A 534 -15.75 -22.46 32.29
C GLY A 534 -14.40 -21.82 31.96
N PHE A 535 -13.56 -21.64 32.97
CA PHE A 535 -12.15 -21.27 32.83
C PHE A 535 -11.32 -22.16 33.76
N ASP A 536 -10.18 -22.65 33.27
CA ASP A 536 -9.25 -23.38 34.13
C ASP A 536 -8.41 -22.41 35.01
N ASP A 537 -7.52 -22.98 35.83
CA ASP A 537 -6.67 -22.22 36.76
C ASP A 537 -5.68 -21.28 36.04
N THR A 538 -5.47 -21.43 34.73
CA THR A 538 -4.63 -20.54 33.90
C THR A 538 -5.43 -19.40 33.26
N GLY A 539 -6.76 -19.45 33.36
CA GLY A 539 -7.67 -18.53 32.67
C GLY A 539 -7.98 -18.94 31.24
N ALA A 540 -7.61 -20.15 30.80
CA ALA A 540 -7.99 -20.66 29.50
C ALA A 540 -9.47 -21.13 29.52
N PRO A 541 -10.25 -20.85 28.47
CA PRO A 541 -11.64 -21.25 28.42
C PRO A 541 -11.77 -22.78 28.36
N THR A 542 -12.65 -23.34 29.17
CA THR A 542 -13.01 -24.77 29.17
C THR A 542 -14.46 -24.94 28.78
N TRP A 543 -14.77 -26.02 28.05
CA TRP A 543 -16.13 -26.32 27.59
C TRP A 543 -16.51 -27.72 28.06
N THR A 544 -17.69 -27.86 28.65
CA THR A 544 -18.18 -29.16 29.14
C THR A 544 -19.59 -29.41 28.63
N ASP A 545 -19.82 -30.61 28.09
CA ASP A 545 -21.13 -31.03 27.60
C ASP A 545 -22.05 -31.39 28.77
N VAL A 546 -23.24 -30.80 28.79
CA VAL A 546 -24.26 -31.01 29.83
C VAL A 546 -25.62 -31.19 29.16
N CYS A 547 -26.33 -32.28 29.50
CA CYS A 547 -27.72 -32.41 29.10
C CYS A 547 -28.60 -31.47 29.92
N SER A 548 -29.35 -30.60 29.25
CA SER A 548 -30.27 -29.68 29.89
C SER A 548 -31.68 -29.85 29.32
N VAL A 549 -32.67 -29.79 30.20
CA VAL A 549 -34.08 -29.75 29.81
C VAL A 549 -34.36 -28.35 29.28
N VAL A 550 -34.43 -28.21 27.95
CA VAL A 550 -34.72 -26.92 27.30
C VAL A 550 -36.16 -26.94 26.78
N SER A 551 -36.97 -25.96 27.17
CA SER A 551 -38.38 -25.85 26.73
C SER A 551 -38.52 -25.24 25.34
N ASP A 552 -37.52 -24.45 24.93
CA ASP A 552 -37.36 -23.81 23.63
C ASP A 552 -35.91 -24.07 23.21
N TRP A 553 -35.61 -24.09 21.91
CA TRP A 553 -34.43 -24.76 21.33
C TRP A 553 -33.08 -24.09 21.68
N MET A 554 -33.06 -23.19 22.65
CA MET A 554 -31.92 -22.45 23.15
C MET A 554 -31.46 -23.03 24.50
N CYS A 555 -30.20 -23.43 24.56
CA CYS A 555 -29.54 -23.79 25.81
C CYS A 555 -29.44 -22.55 26.73
N PRO A 556 -29.88 -22.63 28.00
CA PRO A 556 -29.60 -21.56 28.95
C PRO A 556 -28.08 -21.41 29.08
N VAL A 557 -27.59 -20.19 29.28
CA VAL A 557 -26.15 -19.98 29.54
C VAL A 557 -25.77 -20.65 30.86
N LEU A 558 -24.94 -21.68 30.76
CA LEU A 558 -24.39 -22.46 31.87
C LEU A 558 -22.93 -22.07 32.05
N CYS A 559 -22.57 -21.48 33.19
CA CYS A 559 -21.17 -21.18 33.50
C CYS A 559 -20.55 -22.34 34.28
N GLY A 560 -19.48 -22.91 33.72
CA GLY A 560 -18.70 -24.00 34.29
C GLY A 560 -17.77 -23.55 35.43
N ALA A 561 -16.87 -24.43 35.85
CA ALA A 561 -15.88 -24.10 36.88
C ALA A 561 -15.01 -22.90 36.45
N GLY A 562 -14.65 -22.04 37.40
CA GLY A 562 -13.82 -20.85 37.14
C GLY A 562 -14.50 -19.70 36.39
N ALA A 563 -15.81 -19.82 36.10
CA ALA A 563 -16.59 -18.78 35.44
C ALA A 563 -17.68 -18.17 36.35
N THR A 564 -17.90 -16.87 36.19
CA THR A 564 -19.02 -16.11 36.79
C THR A 564 -20.00 -15.70 35.70
N LYS A 565 -21.29 -15.94 35.94
CA LYS A 565 -22.37 -15.51 35.06
C LYS A 565 -22.65 -14.02 35.22
N CYS A 566 -22.55 -13.26 34.14
CA CYS A 566 -22.88 -11.84 34.04
C CYS A 566 -24.12 -11.63 33.16
N GLY A 567 -24.85 -10.53 33.37
CA GLY A 567 -26.11 -10.21 32.68
C GLY A 567 -27.35 -10.91 33.27
N GLN A 568 -28.54 -10.39 32.93
CA GLN A 568 -29.84 -10.96 33.30
C GLN A 568 -30.59 -11.54 32.09
N GLY A 569 -31.28 -12.67 32.28
CA GLY A 569 -32.12 -13.29 31.25
C GLY A 569 -31.32 -13.95 30.12
N ASP A 570 -31.81 -13.82 28.88
CA ASP A 570 -31.26 -14.48 27.70
C ASP A 570 -29.92 -13.86 27.23
N MET A 571 -29.55 -12.67 27.71
CA MET A 571 -28.28 -12.00 27.42
C MET A 571 -27.17 -12.32 28.41
N SER A 572 -27.35 -13.33 29.25
CA SER A 572 -26.31 -13.70 30.20
C SER A 572 -25.09 -14.34 29.51
N TYR A 573 -23.88 -14.05 29.97
CA TYR A 573 -22.63 -14.62 29.46
C TYR A 573 -21.70 -15.00 30.62
N CYS A 574 -20.67 -15.80 30.35
CA CYS A 574 -19.72 -16.27 31.36
C CYS A 574 -18.38 -15.54 31.20
N ILE A 575 -17.87 -14.93 32.27
CA ILE A 575 -16.50 -14.38 32.33
C ILE A 575 -15.69 -15.12 33.39
N GLN A 576 -14.36 -14.99 33.37
CA GLN A 576 -13.51 -15.60 34.39
C GLN A 576 -13.88 -15.07 35.78
N SER A 577 -13.94 -15.93 36.80
CA SER A 577 -14.38 -15.53 38.14
C SER A 577 -13.49 -14.49 38.83
N SER A 578 -12.29 -14.24 38.33
CA SER A 578 -11.39 -13.15 38.76
C SER A 578 -11.78 -11.78 38.21
N GLN A 579 -12.61 -11.72 37.16
CA GLN A 579 -13.10 -10.49 36.55
C GLN A 579 -14.46 -10.11 37.13
N SER A 580 -14.66 -8.82 37.38
CA SER A 580 -15.97 -8.28 37.77
C SER A 580 -16.85 -8.10 36.55
N CYS A 581 -18.15 -8.45 36.67
CA CYS A 581 -19.12 -8.17 35.62
C CYS A 581 -19.13 -6.67 35.26
N PRO A 582 -19.23 -6.32 33.97
CA PRO A 582 -19.47 -4.95 33.53
C PRO A 582 -20.66 -4.33 34.27
N VAL A 583 -20.54 -3.04 34.60
CA VAL A 583 -21.53 -2.35 35.42
C VAL A 583 -22.75 -2.03 34.58
N GLU A 584 -23.89 -2.67 34.87
CA GLU A 584 -25.19 -2.34 34.27
C GLU A 584 -25.85 -1.21 35.07
N CYS A 585 -25.96 -0.02 34.47
CA CYS A 585 -26.65 1.12 35.08
C CYS A 585 -28.17 1.02 34.88
N LYS A 586 -28.92 1.46 35.90
CA LYS A 586 -30.39 1.58 35.78
C LYS A 586 -30.74 2.70 34.80
N ASP A 587 -31.95 2.68 34.26
CA ASP A 587 -32.49 3.74 33.37
C ASP A 587 -32.48 5.16 33.98
N THR A 588 -32.27 5.29 35.30
CA THR A 588 -32.14 6.57 36.02
C THR A 588 -30.68 7.01 36.24
N GLU A 589 -29.73 6.19 35.81
CA GLU A 589 -28.30 6.34 35.99
C GLU A 589 -27.61 6.34 34.61
N GLN A 590 -26.45 6.98 34.50
CA GLN A 590 -25.57 6.92 33.34
C GLN A 590 -24.27 6.22 33.74
N SER A 591 -23.67 5.47 32.82
CA SER A 591 -22.31 4.96 33.01
C SER A 591 -21.33 6.10 32.88
N CYS A 592 -20.41 6.18 33.81
CA CYS A 592 -19.34 7.16 33.85
C CYS A 592 -18.01 6.45 34.02
N TRP A 593 -17.10 6.73 33.09
CA TRP A 593 -15.72 6.29 33.17
C TRP A 593 -14.91 7.26 34.05
N VAL A 594 -14.30 6.74 35.11
CA VAL A 594 -13.59 7.55 36.12
C VAL A 594 -12.09 7.33 36.00
N ASP A 595 -11.43 8.18 35.23
CA ASP A 595 -9.98 8.13 35.06
C ASP A 595 -9.25 8.71 36.27
N SER A 596 -8.22 8.00 36.73
CA SER A 596 -7.25 8.46 37.71
C SER A 596 -5.88 8.61 37.06
N TYR A 597 -5.13 9.63 37.47
CA TYR A 597 -3.77 9.90 37.03
C TYR A 597 -2.83 9.95 38.23
N ASP A 598 -1.57 9.61 38.02
CA ASP A 598 -0.52 9.79 39.03
C ASP A 598 -0.05 11.25 39.09
N ALA A 599 0.98 11.52 39.93
CA ALA A 599 1.51 12.86 40.13
C ALA A 599 2.25 13.42 38.89
N GLN A 600 2.65 12.57 37.96
CA GLN A 600 3.32 12.90 36.71
C GLN A 600 2.30 13.15 35.58
N GLY A 601 1.03 12.86 35.83
CA GLY A 601 -0.05 12.98 34.86
C GLY A 601 -0.18 11.77 33.93
N GLN A 602 0.42 10.63 34.29
CA GLN A 602 0.20 9.37 33.58
C GLN A 602 -1.06 8.69 34.09
N TYR A 603 -1.77 8.03 33.17
CA TYR A 603 -2.97 7.27 33.50
C TYR A 603 -2.64 6.13 34.45
N SER A 604 -3.30 6.07 35.61
CA SER A 604 -3.06 5.04 36.63
C SER A 604 -4.14 3.96 36.67
N SER A 605 -5.41 4.34 36.46
CA SER A 605 -6.54 3.41 36.43
C SER A 605 -7.82 4.10 35.92
N GLY A 606 -8.80 3.29 35.52
CA GLY A 606 -10.14 3.73 35.11
C GLY A 606 -11.16 2.77 35.70
N VAL A 607 -12.24 3.31 36.26
CA VAL A 607 -13.34 2.50 36.80
C VAL A 607 -14.65 2.98 36.21
N ASP A 608 -15.42 2.06 35.64
CA ASP A 608 -16.80 2.30 35.27
C ASP A 608 -17.68 2.36 36.53
N GLN A 609 -18.49 3.40 36.63
CA GLN A 609 -19.48 3.51 37.70
C GLN A 609 -20.78 4.12 37.18
N CYS A 610 -21.89 3.71 37.80
CA CYS A 610 -23.18 4.34 37.55
C CYS A 610 -23.35 5.57 38.43
N VAL A 611 -23.64 6.72 37.82
CA VAL A 611 -24.04 7.93 38.54
C VAL A 611 -25.44 8.35 38.09
N PRO A 612 -26.23 9.05 38.92
CA PRO A 612 -27.53 9.57 38.49
C PRO A 612 -27.41 10.42 37.21
N LEU A 613 -28.40 10.35 36.30
CA LEU A 613 -28.43 11.15 35.06
C LEU A 613 -28.27 12.67 35.29
N THR A 614 -28.63 13.17 36.48
CA THR A 614 -28.49 14.58 36.86
C THR A 614 -27.09 14.95 37.39
N GLN A 615 -26.23 13.97 37.64
CA GLN A 615 -24.90 14.15 38.22
C GLN A 615 -23.84 14.02 37.12
N LYS A 616 -22.94 15.01 37.02
CA LYS A 616 -21.77 14.93 36.13
C LYS A 616 -20.87 13.77 36.55
N CYS A 617 -20.29 13.05 35.58
CA CYS A 617 -19.28 12.03 35.84
C CYS A 617 -18.13 12.62 36.67
N PRO A 618 -17.82 12.08 37.86
CA PRO A 618 -16.67 12.56 38.62
C PRO A 618 -15.39 12.01 38.00
N CYS A 619 -14.28 12.71 38.25
CA CYS A 619 -12.95 12.24 37.87
C CYS A 619 -12.24 11.60 39.06
N GLY A 620 -11.33 10.67 38.78
CA GLY A 620 -10.55 9.95 39.77
C GLY A 620 -9.45 10.81 40.39
N SER A 621 -8.60 10.19 41.22
CA SER A 621 -7.49 10.91 41.86
C SER A 621 -6.49 11.40 40.83
N GLY A 622 -5.97 12.63 40.99
CA GLY A 622 -5.00 13.22 40.06
C GLY A 622 -5.58 13.72 38.75
N ALA A 623 -6.90 13.64 38.56
CA ALA A 623 -7.61 14.12 37.39
C ALA A 623 -8.34 15.46 37.62
N ILE A 624 -8.55 16.23 36.55
CA ILE A 624 -9.43 17.40 36.47
C ILE A 624 -10.61 17.09 35.55
N ASN A 625 -11.82 17.51 35.95
CA ASN A 625 -13.02 17.40 35.11
C ASN A 625 -13.07 18.57 34.13
N CYS A 626 -12.96 18.26 32.85
CA CYS A 626 -13.13 19.20 31.76
C CYS A 626 -14.53 19.02 31.13
N THR A 627 -15.13 20.11 30.68
CA THR A 627 -16.43 20.07 30.00
C THR A 627 -16.26 20.67 28.60
N SER A 628 -16.57 19.90 27.55
CA SER A 628 -16.71 20.40 26.17
C SER A 628 -18.06 19.96 25.64
N ASP A 629 -18.82 20.88 25.07
CA ASP A 629 -20.11 20.61 24.42
C ASP A 629 -21.12 19.81 25.27
N GLY A 630 -21.10 20.06 26.59
CA GLY A 630 -21.99 19.39 27.55
C GLY A 630 -21.53 18.00 28.01
N MET A 631 -20.47 17.43 27.43
CA MET A 631 -19.84 16.20 27.89
C MET A 631 -18.71 16.51 28.88
N SER A 632 -18.70 15.78 30.00
CA SER A 632 -17.63 15.82 30.99
C SER A 632 -16.62 14.71 30.70
N TYR A 633 -15.35 15.04 30.62
CA TYR A 633 -14.24 14.08 30.51
C TYR A 633 -13.12 14.46 31.48
N CYS A 634 -12.23 13.53 31.77
CA CYS A 634 -11.17 13.69 32.74
C CYS A 634 -9.82 13.85 32.04
N LEU A 635 -9.03 14.83 32.49
CA LEU A 635 -7.63 15.01 32.08
C LEU A 635 -6.72 14.96 33.30
N PRO A 636 -5.40 14.76 33.15
CA PRO A 636 -4.46 14.91 34.26
C PRO A 636 -4.58 16.31 34.88
N ALA A 637 -4.51 16.42 36.21
CA ALA A 637 -4.58 17.70 36.91
C ALA A 637 -3.39 18.65 36.59
N THR A 638 -2.33 18.12 35.98
CA THR A 638 -1.20 18.90 35.44
C THR A 638 -1.53 19.58 34.11
N MET A 639 -2.59 19.16 33.42
CA MET A 639 -3.08 19.78 32.19
C MET A 639 -4.18 20.80 32.49
N THR A 640 -4.29 21.81 31.65
CA THR A 640 -5.43 22.74 31.66
C THR A 640 -6.51 22.23 30.72
N CYS A 641 -7.78 22.38 31.11
CA CYS A 641 -8.88 22.04 30.23
C CYS A 641 -8.81 22.89 28.95
N PRO A 642 -9.09 22.31 27.77
CA PRO A 642 -9.20 23.05 26.52
C PRO A 642 -10.15 24.24 26.65
N VAL A 643 -9.75 25.38 26.09
CA VAL A 643 -10.54 26.61 26.12
C VAL A 643 -11.64 26.51 25.07
N VAL A 644 -12.88 26.32 25.52
CA VAL A 644 -14.07 26.31 24.65
C VAL A 644 -14.70 27.70 24.63
N CYS A 645 -14.74 28.34 23.46
CA CYS A 645 -15.30 29.68 23.29
C CYS A 645 -16.77 29.63 22.90
N LYS A 646 -17.55 30.65 23.30
CA LYS A 646 -18.98 30.69 22.99
C LYS A 646 -19.20 30.86 21.50
N GLU A 647 -19.76 29.83 20.88
CA GLU A 647 -20.13 29.83 19.47
C GLU A 647 -20.96 31.08 19.09
N GLY A 648 -20.62 31.70 17.96
CA GLY A 648 -21.29 32.89 17.43
C GLY A 648 -20.91 34.24 18.08
N THR A 649 -20.29 34.25 19.27
CA THR A 649 -19.93 35.51 19.96
C THR A 649 -18.44 35.67 20.25
N GLU A 650 -17.74 34.56 20.45
CA GLU A 650 -16.32 34.51 20.77
C GLU A 650 -15.58 33.57 19.81
N LYS A 651 -14.31 33.87 19.55
CA LYS A 651 -13.36 33.03 18.82
C LYS A 651 -12.18 32.66 19.71
N THR A 652 -11.61 31.49 19.45
CA THR A 652 -10.38 31.04 20.11
C THR A 652 -9.19 31.78 19.52
N CYS A 653 -8.39 32.39 20.38
CA CYS A 653 -7.13 33.02 20.04
C CYS A 653 -5.98 32.27 20.69
N VAL A 654 -4.98 31.92 19.90
CA VAL A 654 -3.71 31.38 20.41
C VAL A 654 -2.73 32.53 20.59
N VAL A 655 -2.44 32.87 21.85
CA VAL A 655 -1.45 33.89 22.21
C VAL A 655 -0.08 33.24 22.16
N MET A 656 0.53 33.23 20.98
CA MET A 656 1.88 32.67 20.78
C MET A 656 2.93 33.59 21.40
N SER A 657 3.85 33.00 22.14
CA SER A 657 5.04 33.65 22.71
C SER A 657 6.31 33.05 22.09
N TYR A 658 7.38 33.83 22.03
CA TYR A 658 8.68 33.37 21.57
C TYR A 658 9.75 33.69 22.61
N THR A 659 10.86 32.96 22.58
CA THR A 659 12.08 33.28 23.32
C THR A 659 12.74 34.53 22.73
N ALA A 660 13.75 35.08 23.41
CA ALA A 660 14.49 36.24 22.90
C ALA A 660 15.27 35.95 21.59
N SER A 661 15.54 34.69 21.28
CA SER A 661 16.17 34.25 20.02
C SER A 661 15.16 34.00 18.89
N GLY A 662 13.86 34.08 19.15
CA GLY A 662 12.81 33.84 18.17
C GLY A 662 12.29 32.41 18.09
N SER A 663 12.76 31.53 18.98
CA SER A 663 12.23 30.16 19.08
C SER A 663 10.87 30.18 19.79
N TRP A 664 9.97 29.26 19.45
CA TRP A 664 8.65 29.18 20.09
C TRP A 664 8.78 28.86 21.59
N ASP A 665 8.06 29.61 22.43
CA ASP A 665 7.97 29.41 23.88
C ASP A 665 6.61 28.78 24.23
N ASP A 666 6.57 27.46 24.28
CA ASP A 666 5.36 26.68 24.54
C ASP A 666 4.79 26.98 25.93
N ALA A 667 5.66 27.12 26.95
CA ALA A 667 5.26 27.42 28.33
C ALA A 667 4.60 28.79 28.48
N ALA A 668 4.94 29.76 27.62
CA ALA A 668 4.33 31.08 27.59
C ALA A 668 3.19 31.21 26.56
N THR A 669 2.91 30.15 25.79
CA THR A 669 1.81 30.12 24.82
C THR A 669 0.51 29.75 25.55
N LYS A 670 -0.57 30.46 25.26
CA LYS A 670 -1.88 30.21 25.90
C LYS A 670 -3.04 30.41 24.93
N MET A 671 -4.08 29.62 25.09
CA MET A 671 -5.36 29.84 24.41
C MET A 671 -6.26 30.76 25.25
N GLN A 672 -6.99 31.65 24.59
CA GLN A 672 -7.99 32.51 25.24
C GLN A 672 -9.17 32.74 24.30
N CYS A 673 -10.36 32.97 24.86
CA CYS A 673 -11.49 33.44 24.09
C CYS A 673 -11.47 34.96 23.98
N VAL A 674 -11.68 35.49 22.77
CA VAL A 674 -11.92 36.90 22.53
C VAL A 674 -13.21 37.06 21.75
N ALA A 675 -13.86 38.22 21.82
CA ALA A 675 -15.03 38.49 20.99
C ALA A 675 -14.67 38.37 19.50
N ASN A 676 -15.60 37.90 18.65
CA ASN A 676 -15.33 37.69 17.21
C ASN A 676 -14.70 38.90 16.50
N ALA A 677 -15.13 40.11 16.87
CA ALA A 677 -14.64 41.38 16.32
C ALA A 677 -13.29 41.86 16.91
N GLN A 678 -12.79 41.22 17.98
CA GLN A 678 -11.54 41.59 18.64
C GLN A 678 -10.35 40.84 18.02
N SER A 679 -9.23 41.54 17.83
CA SER A 679 -7.97 40.93 17.38
C SER A 679 -7.34 40.07 18.48
N CYS A 680 -6.69 38.97 18.08
CA CYS A 680 -5.88 38.16 19.00
C CYS A 680 -4.67 38.98 19.47
N SER A 681 -4.37 38.98 20.77
CA SER A 681 -3.13 39.56 21.28
C SER A 681 -1.97 38.58 21.10
N CYS A 682 -0.77 39.07 20.78
CA CYS A 682 0.45 38.25 20.79
C CYS A 682 1.13 38.26 22.16
N GLY A 683 1.85 37.17 22.44
CA GLY A 683 2.60 36.97 23.67
C GLY A 683 3.95 37.71 23.70
N THR A 684 4.84 37.29 24.59
CA THR A 684 6.16 37.91 24.76
C THR A 684 7.05 37.62 23.55
N ASN A 685 7.86 38.60 23.14
CA ASN A 685 8.72 38.55 21.94
C ASN A 685 7.97 38.17 20.65
N ALA A 686 6.66 38.37 20.61
CA ALA A 686 5.82 38.13 19.46
C ALA A 686 5.26 39.47 18.93
N LYS A 687 5.01 39.52 17.63
CA LYS A 687 4.43 40.67 16.93
C LYS A 687 3.18 40.22 16.19
N LEU A 688 2.12 41.02 16.33
CA LEU A 688 0.86 40.81 15.64
C LEU A 688 1.02 41.18 14.16
N CYS A 689 0.76 40.21 13.31
CA CYS A 689 0.71 40.36 11.87
C CYS A 689 -0.70 40.06 11.38
N LYS A 690 -1.10 40.74 10.31
CA LYS A 690 -2.38 40.55 9.65
C LYS A 690 -2.15 39.88 8.33
N PHE A 691 -2.76 38.72 8.14
CA PHE A 691 -2.94 38.11 6.84
C PHE A 691 -4.31 38.52 6.31
N THR A 692 -4.45 38.76 5.02
CA THR A 692 -5.76 38.88 4.37
C THR A 692 -5.73 37.89 3.23
N ASP A 693 -6.59 36.88 3.29
CA ASP A 693 -6.66 35.87 2.24
C ASP A 693 -7.21 36.47 0.93
N GLU A 694 -7.24 35.67 -0.13
CA GLU A 694 -7.74 36.07 -1.44
C GLU A 694 -9.24 36.44 -1.43
N ASN A 695 -9.99 35.99 -0.41
CA ASN A 695 -11.41 36.31 -0.20
C ASN A 695 -11.63 37.61 0.60
N GLY A 696 -10.56 38.28 1.03
CA GLY A 696 -10.63 39.48 1.86
C GLY A 696 -10.87 39.22 3.34
N LEU A 697 -10.79 37.96 3.80
CA LEU A 697 -10.86 37.61 5.22
C LEU A 697 -9.51 37.91 5.86
N SER A 698 -9.52 38.86 6.80
CA SER A 698 -8.32 39.21 7.55
C SER A 698 -8.21 38.38 8.82
N GLU A 699 -7.12 37.61 8.92
CA GLU A 699 -6.76 36.85 10.11
C GLU A 699 -5.54 37.46 10.80
N ASP A 700 -5.60 37.47 12.13
CA ASP A 700 -4.54 37.94 12.99
C ASP A 700 -3.68 36.74 13.41
N TYR A 701 -2.37 36.80 13.21
CA TYR A 701 -1.42 35.77 13.65
C TYR A 701 -0.16 36.40 14.24
N CYS A 702 0.60 35.63 15.00
CA CYS A 702 1.75 36.13 15.76
C CYS A 702 3.06 35.55 15.22
N LEU A 703 3.99 36.43 14.83
CA LEU A 703 5.35 36.06 14.44
C LEU A 703 6.35 36.43 15.53
N PRO A 704 7.52 35.79 15.60
CA PRO A 704 8.58 36.25 16.50
C PRO A 704 8.97 37.68 16.13
N SER A 705 9.16 38.56 17.11
CA SER A 705 9.64 39.93 16.87
C SER A 705 11.08 39.94 16.38
N LYS A 706 11.88 38.94 16.77
CA LYS A 706 13.27 38.74 16.32
C LYS A 706 13.57 37.26 16.13
N VAL A 707 14.41 36.93 15.16
CA VAL A 707 15.05 35.61 15.02
C VAL A 707 16.56 35.82 15.01
N ASP A 708 17.28 35.23 15.95
CA ASP A 708 18.74 35.39 16.11
C ASP A 708 19.22 36.86 16.16
N GLY A 709 18.41 37.72 16.80
CA GLY A 709 18.68 39.15 16.91
C GLY A 709 18.27 39.99 15.70
N ILE A 710 17.82 39.36 14.60
CA ILE A 710 17.32 40.00 13.39
C ILE A 710 15.84 40.34 13.58
N GLU A 711 15.46 41.61 13.44
CA GLU A 711 14.06 42.06 13.51
C GLU A 711 13.21 41.47 12.38
N MET A 712 12.07 40.89 12.74
CA MET A 712 11.13 40.30 11.79
C MET A 712 10.09 41.34 11.36
N THR A 713 9.86 41.42 10.05
CA THR A 713 8.77 42.22 9.50
C THR A 713 7.57 41.32 9.20
N CYS A 714 6.36 41.85 9.38
CA CYS A 714 5.16 41.11 8.96
C CYS A 714 5.21 40.95 7.43
N PRO A 715 4.91 39.75 6.92
CA PRO A 715 4.73 39.53 5.49
C PRO A 715 3.81 40.56 4.86
N VAL A 716 4.16 41.02 3.67
CA VAL A 716 3.32 41.95 2.90
C VAL A 716 2.47 41.14 1.92
N MET A 717 1.18 41.43 1.88
CA MET A 717 0.28 40.87 0.87
C MET A 717 0.29 41.82 -0.34
N CYS A 718 0.77 41.32 -1.47
CA CYS A 718 0.81 42.06 -2.72
C CYS A 718 -0.47 41.84 -3.51
N LYS A 719 -0.86 42.83 -4.31
CA LYS A 719 -2.01 42.70 -5.21
C LYS A 719 -1.71 41.66 -6.30
N SER A 720 -2.74 41.18 -6.99
CA SER A 720 -2.59 40.23 -8.10
C SER A 720 -1.75 40.74 -9.27
N ASP A 721 -1.57 42.05 -9.42
CA ASP A 721 -0.68 42.69 -10.42
C ASP A 721 0.71 43.04 -9.86
N GLU A 722 0.99 42.64 -8.62
CA GLU A 722 2.25 42.81 -7.91
C GLU A 722 2.84 41.43 -7.52
N GLN A 723 4.14 41.39 -7.29
CA GLN A 723 4.87 40.25 -6.76
C GLN A 723 5.51 40.60 -5.42
N THR A 724 5.62 39.61 -4.54
CA THR A 724 6.31 39.75 -3.25
C THR A 724 7.82 39.67 -3.47
N CYS A 725 8.52 40.76 -3.16
CA CYS A 725 9.97 40.85 -3.23
C CYS A 725 10.62 40.75 -1.86
N TYR A 726 11.59 39.86 -1.74
CA TYR A 726 12.41 39.68 -0.54
C TYR A 726 13.71 40.48 -0.66
N GLN A 727 13.90 41.48 0.20
CA GLN A 727 15.13 42.26 0.29
C GLN A 727 15.88 41.83 1.55
N VAL A 728 17.04 41.19 1.40
CA VAL A 728 17.92 40.87 2.52
C VAL A 728 19.03 41.93 2.58
N ASP A 729 19.14 42.62 3.70
CA ASP A 729 20.26 43.51 3.98
C ASP A 729 21.39 42.67 4.60
N TYR A 730 22.62 42.84 4.11
CA TYR A 730 23.81 42.23 4.70
C TYR A 730 24.71 43.31 5.33
N ASN A 731 25.62 42.88 6.20
CA ASN A 731 26.75 43.71 6.59
C ASN A 731 27.92 43.55 5.62
N THR A 732 28.97 44.35 5.80
CA THR A 732 30.16 44.36 4.93
C THR A 732 30.98 43.06 4.97
N THR A 733 30.64 42.10 5.83
CA THR A 733 31.28 40.78 5.88
C THR A 733 30.35 39.67 5.43
N GLY A 734 29.18 39.97 4.87
CA GLY A 734 28.24 38.97 4.32
C GLY A 734 27.28 38.34 5.32
N TYR A 735 27.18 38.84 6.56
CA TYR A 735 26.14 38.38 7.50
C TYR A 735 24.80 39.10 7.26
N PRO A 736 23.66 38.39 7.29
CA PRO A 736 22.35 39.02 7.18
C PRO A 736 22.07 39.91 8.39
N LEU A 737 21.63 41.14 8.15
CA LEU A 737 21.21 42.12 9.15
C LEU A 737 19.69 42.17 9.33
N GLY A 738 18.94 41.70 8.34
CA GLY A 738 17.51 41.89 8.23
C GLY A 738 16.99 41.42 6.89
N PHE A 739 15.72 41.02 6.86
CA PHE A 739 14.99 40.93 5.61
C PHE A 739 13.73 41.78 5.66
N LYS A 740 13.36 42.31 4.51
CA LYS A 740 12.18 43.15 4.31
C LYS A 740 11.43 42.62 3.11
N GLN A 741 10.15 42.34 3.31
CA GLN A 741 9.26 42.03 2.19
C GLN A 741 8.63 43.33 1.65
N THR A 742 8.57 43.47 0.34
CA THR A 742 7.95 44.62 -0.35
C THR A 742 7.21 44.14 -1.58
N CYS A 743 6.14 44.83 -1.96
CA CYS A 743 5.47 44.58 -3.23
C CYS A 743 6.14 45.37 -4.36
N ALA A 744 6.37 44.70 -5.49
CA ALA A 744 6.77 45.32 -6.75
C ALA A 744 5.77 44.92 -7.83
N ALA A 745 5.62 45.69 -8.91
CA ALA A 745 4.80 45.24 -10.04
C ALA A 745 5.29 43.87 -10.55
N ALA A 746 4.39 42.98 -10.98
CA ALA A 746 4.76 41.63 -11.43
C ALA A 746 5.80 41.65 -12.57
N SER A 747 5.82 42.70 -13.41
CA SER A 747 6.80 42.87 -14.49
C SER A 747 8.10 43.57 -14.07
N ALA A 748 8.22 44.03 -12.82
CA ALA A 748 9.37 44.78 -12.33
C ALA A 748 10.29 43.87 -11.51
N SER A 749 11.57 43.79 -11.85
CA SER A 749 12.54 43.01 -11.06
C SER A 749 12.61 43.49 -9.61
N CYS A 750 12.64 42.55 -8.67
CA CYS A 750 12.78 42.86 -7.26
C CYS A 750 14.04 43.70 -6.98
N PRO A 751 13.94 44.74 -6.11
CA PRO A 751 15.10 45.46 -5.62
C PRO A 751 15.93 44.55 -4.68
N CYS A 752 17.24 44.78 -4.62
CA CYS A 752 18.11 44.11 -3.65
C CYS A 752 18.35 44.98 -2.41
N GLY A 753 18.63 44.34 -1.26
CA GLY A 753 18.95 45.03 -0.01
C GLY A 753 20.34 45.67 0.00
N LYS A 754 20.75 46.24 1.13
CA LYS A 754 22.09 46.83 1.32
C LYS A 754 23.17 45.75 1.37
N GLU A 755 24.37 46.12 0.91
CA GLU A 755 25.52 45.21 0.80
C GLU A 755 25.20 43.91 0.05
N THR A 756 24.32 43.99 -0.95
CA THR A 756 24.01 42.87 -1.84
C THR A 756 24.56 43.11 -3.24
N LEU A 757 24.76 42.02 -3.95
CA LEU A 757 25.02 41.97 -5.38
C LEU A 757 23.75 41.44 -6.08
N LYS A 758 23.28 42.19 -7.07
CA LYS A 758 22.17 41.77 -7.94
C LYS A 758 22.71 40.86 -9.03
N CYS A 759 22.34 39.59 -8.97
CA CYS A 759 22.70 38.56 -9.94
C CYS A 759 21.53 38.25 -10.86
N LYS A 760 21.82 37.63 -12.00
CA LYS A 760 20.81 37.10 -12.91
C LYS A 760 20.84 35.59 -12.85
N ASP A 761 19.67 34.99 -12.80
CA ASP A 761 19.47 33.57 -13.06
C ASP A 761 19.72 33.32 -14.56
N GLY A 762 20.51 32.30 -14.87
CA GLY A 762 20.81 31.93 -16.25
C GLY A 762 19.67 31.22 -16.96
N MET A 763 18.75 30.60 -16.21
CA MET A 763 17.61 29.90 -16.80
C MET A 763 16.46 30.86 -17.11
N THR A 764 16.04 31.67 -16.13
CA THR A 764 14.86 32.53 -16.30
C THR A 764 15.20 33.96 -16.73
N GLY A 765 16.46 34.37 -16.59
CA GLY A 765 16.87 35.77 -16.75
C GLY A 765 16.41 36.69 -15.61
N ASP A 766 15.68 36.15 -14.63
CA ASP A 766 15.24 36.88 -13.45
C ASP A 766 16.43 37.26 -12.59
N SER A 767 16.27 38.35 -11.85
CA SER A 767 17.33 38.80 -10.97
C SER A 767 17.10 38.35 -9.53
N TYR A 768 18.13 37.77 -8.92
CA TYR A 768 18.16 37.46 -7.48
C TYR A 768 19.30 38.24 -6.80
N CYS A 769 19.30 38.24 -5.47
CA CYS A 769 20.23 39.05 -4.68
C CYS A 769 21.06 38.15 -3.77
N MET A 770 22.38 38.33 -3.78
CA MET A 770 23.34 37.64 -2.92
C MET A 770 24.10 38.66 -2.05
N PRO A 771 24.74 38.27 -0.93
CA PRO A 771 25.66 39.19 -0.24
C PRO A 771 26.77 39.63 -1.17
N ASN A 772 27.28 40.85 -1.03
CA ASN A 772 28.44 41.33 -1.79
C ASN A 772 29.78 40.76 -1.30
N TYR A 773 29.77 39.99 -0.22
CA TYR A 773 30.94 39.36 0.38
C TYR A 773 30.63 37.90 0.76
N ASP A 774 31.47 36.97 0.29
CA ASP A 774 31.38 35.56 0.60
C ASP A 774 32.08 35.30 1.93
N LEU A 775 31.28 34.93 2.94
CA LEU A 775 31.75 34.69 4.29
C LEU A 775 32.73 33.51 4.39
N TRP A 776 32.56 32.51 3.53
CA TRP A 776 33.34 31.28 3.52
C TRP A 776 34.70 31.51 2.85
N LEU A 777 34.67 32.12 1.67
CA LEU A 777 35.87 32.38 0.88
C LEU A 777 36.61 33.66 1.30
N LYS A 778 36.01 34.47 2.19
CA LYS A 778 36.54 35.74 2.69
C LYS A 778 36.93 36.72 1.56
N GLN A 779 36.11 36.77 0.51
CA GLN A 779 36.34 37.60 -0.67
C GLN A 779 35.02 38.23 -1.17
N PRO A 780 35.06 39.29 -1.99
CA PRO A 780 33.86 39.83 -2.62
C PRO A 780 33.14 38.73 -3.42
N THR A 781 31.83 38.62 -3.25
CA THR A 781 31.00 37.68 -4.01
C THR A 781 30.99 38.10 -5.48
N VAL A 782 31.10 37.12 -6.37
CA VAL A 782 30.88 37.29 -7.81
C VAL A 782 29.60 36.53 -8.14
N CYS A 783 28.73 37.12 -8.97
CA CYS A 783 27.54 36.40 -9.42
C CYS A 783 27.96 35.11 -10.12
N PRO A 784 27.29 33.98 -9.81
CA PRO A 784 27.44 32.75 -10.58
C PRO A 784 27.31 33.04 -12.08
N VAL A 785 28.11 32.33 -12.87
CA VAL A 785 28.07 32.47 -14.32
C VAL A 785 26.78 31.83 -14.82
N ALA A 786 25.94 32.66 -15.43
CA ALA A 786 24.66 32.30 -16.02
C ALA A 786 24.83 32.13 -17.54
N CYS A 787 24.70 30.90 -18.04
CA CYS A 787 24.81 30.59 -19.46
C CYS A 787 23.45 30.46 -20.13
N ASP A 788 23.34 30.91 -21.37
CA ASP A 788 22.12 30.71 -22.16
C ASP A 788 21.98 29.22 -22.50
N TYR A 789 21.14 28.50 -21.75
CA TYR A 789 21.00 27.06 -21.86
C TYR A 789 20.54 26.58 -23.25
N MET A 790 20.05 27.47 -24.13
CA MET A 790 19.65 27.10 -25.48
C MET A 790 20.84 26.99 -26.44
N VAL A 791 21.89 27.79 -26.25
CA VAL A 791 23.03 27.89 -27.19
C VAL A 791 24.40 27.69 -26.53
N GLU A 792 24.46 27.78 -25.20
CA GLU A 792 25.65 27.65 -24.38
C GLU A 792 25.46 26.56 -23.31
N GLU A 793 26.57 26.02 -22.84
CA GLU A 793 26.68 25.18 -21.66
C GLU A 793 27.70 25.79 -20.69
N MET A 794 27.53 25.50 -19.40
CA MET A 794 28.44 25.98 -18.37
C MET A 794 29.67 25.07 -18.32
N CYS A 795 30.84 25.68 -18.40
CA CYS A 795 32.13 25.02 -18.28
C CYS A 795 32.85 25.48 -17.01
N SER A 796 33.02 24.56 -16.06
CA SER A 796 33.77 24.80 -14.83
C SER A 796 35.24 24.40 -15.00
N VAL A 797 36.13 25.39 -14.96
CA VAL A 797 37.58 25.18 -15.11
C VAL A 797 38.30 25.33 -13.76
N PRO A 798 38.61 24.23 -13.05
CA PRO A 798 39.39 24.27 -11.83
C PRO A 798 40.84 24.71 -12.08
N SER A 799 41.41 25.42 -11.12
CA SER A 799 42.84 25.61 -10.94
C SER A 799 43.32 24.70 -9.82
N PHE A 800 44.50 24.12 -9.99
CA PHE A 800 45.09 23.19 -9.05
C PHE A 800 46.40 23.74 -8.47
N ASP A 801 46.75 23.32 -7.26
CA ASP A 801 48.05 23.63 -6.67
C ASP A 801 49.14 22.69 -7.22
N SER A 802 50.33 22.70 -6.61
CA SER A 802 51.43 21.82 -7.02
C SER A 802 51.24 20.35 -6.67
N LEU A 803 50.29 20.02 -5.79
CA LEU A 803 49.95 18.66 -5.38
C LEU A 803 48.80 18.09 -6.21
N GLY A 804 48.10 18.94 -6.96
CA GLY A 804 46.93 18.55 -7.75
C GLY A 804 45.60 18.79 -7.03
N GLU A 805 45.60 19.51 -5.90
CA GLU A 805 44.39 19.87 -5.15
C GLU A 805 43.74 21.12 -5.74
N VAL A 806 42.41 21.19 -5.76
CA VAL A 806 41.65 22.32 -6.32
C VAL A 806 41.81 23.55 -5.42
N VAL A 807 42.25 24.67 -6.02
CA VAL A 807 42.48 25.95 -5.31
C VAL A 807 41.40 26.98 -5.66
N SER A 808 40.89 26.93 -6.88
CA SER A 808 39.81 27.79 -7.34
C SER A 808 39.11 27.14 -8.53
N VAL A 809 37.89 27.59 -8.83
CA VAL A 809 37.15 27.18 -10.03
C VAL A 809 36.74 28.44 -10.76
N LYS A 810 36.90 28.45 -12.09
CA LYS A 810 36.42 29.51 -12.95
C LYS A 810 35.35 28.95 -13.87
N ASP A 811 34.13 29.41 -13.69
CA ASP A 811 33.03 29.09 -14.59
C ASP A 811 33.06 30.01 -15.82
N THR A 812 32.72 29.48 -16.98
CA THR A 812 32.58 30.21 -18.24
C THR A 812 31.49 29.57 -19.07
N CYS A 813 30.80 30.36 -19.88
CA CYS A 813 29.89 29.82 -20.89
C CYS A 813 30.67 29.45 -22.15
N ILE A 814 30.40 28.27 -22.68
CA ILE A 814 30.91 27.80 -23.97
C ILE A 814 29.71 27.37 -24.81
N PRO A 815 29.78 27.35 -26.16
CA PRO A 815 28.70 26.79 -26.98
C PRO A 815 28.41 25.33 -26.59
N LYS A 816 27.18 24.82 -26.78
CA LYS A 816 26.79 23.42 -26.44
C LYS A 816 27.66 22.30 -27.06
N ASP A 817 28.38 22.59 -28.13
CA ASP A 817 29.35 21.66 -28.76
C ASP A 817 30.82 22.11 -28.55
N GLY A 818 31.01 23.08 -27.68
CA GLY A 818 32.31 23.66 -27.34
C GLY A 818 33.11 22.72 -26.44
N LYS A 819 34.44 22.90 -26.43
CA LYS A 819 35.32 22.23 -25.48
C LYS A 819 35.75 23.22 -24.42
N CYS A 820 35.68 22.81 -23.16
CA CYS A 820 36.22 23.57 -22.03
C CYS A 820 37.69 23.97 -22.28
N ASP A 821 38.00 25.28 -22.25
CA ASP A 821 39.38 25.75 -22.34
C ASP A 821 40.07 25.61 -20.98
N CYS A 822 40.64 24.43 -20.73
CA CYS A 822 41.36 24.14 -19.49
C CYS A 822 42.61 25.00 -19.28
N LYS A 823 43.01 25.85 -20.23
CA LYS A 823 44.08 26.85 -20.01
C LYS A 823 43.64 27.99 -19.10
N LEU A 824 42.34 28.14 -18.86
CA LEU A 824 41.79 29.11 -17.91
C LEU A 824 42.08 28.74 -16.45
N GLY A 825 42.37 27.46 -16.17
CA GLY A 825 42.76 26.95 -14.86
C GLY A 825 44.28 26.85 -14.72
N THR A 826 44.85 27.38 -13.63
CA THR A 826 46.28 27.19 -13.35
C THR A 826 46.56 25.73 -13.02
N ASN A 827 47.62 25.15 -13.56
CA ASN A 827 47.96 23.71 -13.44
C ASN A 827 46.87 22.74 -13.93
N ALA A 828 45.87 23.18 -14.70
CA ALA A 828 44.91 22.29 -15.35
C ALA A 828 45.41 21.82 -16.73
N GLN A 829 44.90 20.67 -17.16
CA GLN A 829 45.05 20.11 -18.50
C GLN A 829 43.72 19.54 -18.98
N SER A 830 43.49 19.58 -20.29
CA SER A 830 42.28 19.04 -20.90
C SER A 830 42.36 17.53 -21.05
N CYS A 831 41.34 16.83 -20.59
CA CYS A 831 41.09 15.42 -20.83
C CYS A 831 39.81 15.28 -21.64
N ASN A 832 39.95 14.96 -22.93
CA ASN A 832 38.80 14.75 -23.80
C ASN A 832 38.29 13.34 -23.58
N ARG A 833 37.04 13.20 -23.14
CA ARG A 833 36.35 11.91 -23.05
C ARG A 833 35.35 11.80 -24.18
N SER A 834 35.37 10.66 -24.87
CA SER A 834 34.33 10.28 -25.82
C SER A 834 33.45 9.23 -25.16
N THR A 835 32.18 9.55 -24.98
CA THR A 835 31.16 8.62 -24.50
C THR A 835 30.14 8.38 -25.62
N VAL A 836 29.27 7.39 -25.46
CA VAL A 836 28.13 7.19 -26.39
C VAL A 836 27.20 8.41 -26.47
N TRP A 837 27.27 9.32 -25.49
CA TRP A 837 26.46 10.54 -25.40
C TRP A 837 27.15 11.79 -25.98
N GLY A 838 28.39 11.69 -26.45
CA GLY A 838 29.14 12.82 -27.03
C GLY A 838 30.60 12.93 -26.56
N GLU A 839 31.32 13.86 -27.15
CA GLU A 839 32.65 14.27 -26.69
C GLU A 839 32.52 15.44 -25.70
N TRP A 840 33.12 15.32 -24.52
CA TRP A 840 33.24 16.43 -23.58
C TRP A 840 34.68 16.56 -23.08
N THR A 841 35.04 17.75 -22.59
CA THR A 841 36.38 18.05 -22.09
C THR A 841 36.36 18.24 -20.58
N GLU A 842 37.02 17.34 -19.86
CA GLU A 842 37.26 17.44 -18.43
C GLU A 842 38.56 18.19 -18.16
N CYS A 843 38.57 19.16 -17.25
CA CYS A 843 39.79 19.84 -16.84
C CYS A 843 40.35 19.20 -15.56
N ILE A 844 41.41 18.42 -15.71
CA ILE A 844 42.06 17.66 -14.63
C ILE A 844 43.41 18.29 -14.23
N PRO A 845 44.00 17.98 -13.06
CA PRO A 845 45.29 18.53 -12.70
C PRO A 845 46.40 18.01 -13.62
N ARG A 846 47.43 18.83 -13.87
CA ARG A 846 48.64 18.43 -14.59
C ARG A 846 49.52 17.47 -13.78
N VAL A 847 49.54 17.66 -12.47
CA VAL A 847 50.26 16.80 -11.53
C VAL A 847 49.26 15.80 -10.97
N GLY A 848 49.54 14.51 -11.13
CA GLY A 848 48.65 13.44 -10.63
C GLY A 848 47.38 13.21 -11.44
N GLY A 849 46.99 14.08 -12.38
CA GLY A 849 45.86 13.81 -13.27
C GLY A 849 46.24 12.90 -14.44
N TYR A 850 45.50 11.81 -14.60
CA TYR A 850 45.59 10.90 -15.73
C TYR A 850 44.32 10.99 -16.57
N CYS A 851 44.47 11.19 -17.88
CA CYS A 851 43.36 11.14 -18.82
C CYS A 851 43.23 9.71 -19.36
N PRO A 852 42.17 8.96 -19.01
CA PRO A 852 41.98 7.61 -19.53
C PRO A 852 41.88 7.66 -21.06
N VAL A 853 42.62 6.77 -21.72
CA VAL A 853 42.52 6.64 -23.19
C VAL A 853 41.37 5.70 -23.54
N THR A 854 40.69 5.97 -24.65
CA THR A 854 39.74 5.02 -25.25
C THR A 854 40.51 3.91 -25.95
N CYS A 855 40.41 2.68 -25.45
CA CYS A 855 41.09 1.52 -26.02
C CYS A 855 40.31 0.90 -27.18
N LYS A 856 41.00 0.09 -28.00
CA LYS A 856 40.33 -0.61 -29.11
C LYS A 856 39.36 -1.66 -28.55
N SER A 857 38.35 -2.04 -29.33
CA SER A 857 37.47 -3.15 -28.97
C SER A 857 38.29 -4.41 -28.64
N GLY A 858 38.05 -4.99 -27.46
CA GLY A 858 38.80 -6.12 -26.91
C GLY A 858 40.01 -5.74 -26.02
N GLU A 859 40.28 -4.45 -25.82
CA GLU A 859 41.25 -3.94 -24.84
C GLU A 859 40.52 -3.16 -23.75
N VAL A 860 41.10 -3.12 -22.54
CA VAL A 860 40.62 -2.32 -21.42
C VAL A 860 41.57 -1.15 -21.13
N SER A 861 41.01 -0.01 -20.74
CA SER A 861 41.80 1.15 -20.29
C SER A 861 42.35 0.87 -18.91
N CYS A 862 43.67 0.99 -18.73
CA CYS A 862 44.28 0.77 -17.43
C CYS A 862 44.02 1.96 -16.50
N PRO A 863 43.66 1.71 -15.23
CA PRO A 863 43.47 2.78 -14.27
C PRO A 863 44.80 3.49 -13.96
N MET A 864 44.69 4.65 -13.32
CA MET A 864 45.85 5.35 -12.78
C MET A 864 46.55 4.48 -11.73
N LEU A 865 47.89 4.51 -11.70
CA LEU A 865 48.66 3.79 -10.71
C LEU A 865 48.70 4.60 -9.42
N GLU A 866 48.24 4.01 -8.34
CA GLU A 866 48.37 4.58 -7.01
C GLU A 866 49.63 4.02 -6.33
N ASP A 867 50.54 4.93 -6.00
CA ASP A 867 51.72 4.63 -5.21
C ASP A 867 51.40 4.82 -3.72
N TYR A 868 51.86 3.88 -2.89
CA TYR A 868 51.66 3.90 -1.45
C TYR A 868 53.01 3.98 -0.71
N LEU A 869 52.95 4.35 0.57
CA LEU A 869 54.04 4.18 1.51
C LEU A 869 54.02 2.74 2.09
N PRO A 870 55.13 2.22 2.65
CA PRO A 870 55.17 0.87 3.23
C PRO A 870 54.15 0.60 4.35
N ASN A 871 53.64 1.64 4.99
CA ASN A 871 52.59 1.57 6.01
C ASN A 871 51.15 1.57 5.42
N GLY A 872 51.01 1.58 4.09
CA GLY A 872 49.73 1.57 3.39
C GLY A 872 49.10 2.94 3.17
N THR A 873 49.72 4.04 3.60
CA THR A 873 49.19 5.39 3.33
C THR A 873 49.43 5.76 1.86
N TRP A 874 48.43 6.37 1.21
CA TRP A 874 48.55 6.87 -0.16
C TRP A 874 49.69 7.89 -0.27
N LYS A 875 50.50 7.80 -1.33
CA LYS A 875 51.67 8.67 -1.56
C LYS A 875 51.45 9.62 -2.74
N ALA A 876 51.04 9.07 -3.87
CA ALA A 876 50.85 9.80 -5.12
C ALA A 876 50.12 8.93 -6.13
N SER A 877 49.54 9.55 -7.16
CA SER A 877 49.02 8.84 -8.32
C SER A 877 49.82 9.20 -9.57
N ARG A 878 50.03 8.24 -10.47
CA ARG A 878 50.78 8.42 -11.72
C ARG A 878 50.15 7.66 -12.88
N ALA A 879 50.35 8.17 -14.10
CA ALA A 879 49.85 7.53 -15.30
C ALA A 879 50.39 6.08 -15.43
N PRO A 880 49.58 5.13 -15.89
CA PRO A 880 50.03 3.76 -16.14
C PRO A 880 51.05 3.74 -17.29
N SER A 881 52.04 2.85 -17.18
CA SER A 881 53.04 2.65 -18.25
C SER A 881 52.44 2.06 -19.53
N VAL A 882 51.26 1.44 -19.40
CA VAL A 882 50.46 0.88 -20.49
C VAL A 882 49.05 1.41 -20.30
N SER A 883 48.57 2.25 -21.22
CA SER A 883 47.25 2.89 -21.10
C SER A 883 46.10 2.00 -21.58
N CYS A 884 46.38 1.02 -22.45
CA CYS A 884 45.44 -0.01 -22.92
C CYS A 884 46.07 -1.38 -22.80
N ALA A 885 45.37 -2.33 -22.18
CA ALA A 885 45.82 -3.70 -22.02
C ALA A 885 44.78 -4.69 -22.57
N ALA A 886 45.22 -5.90 -22.91
CA ALA A 886 44.32 -6.93 -23.46
C ALA A 886 43.20 -7.35 -22.48
N ASN A 887 43.42 -7.17 -21.18
CA ASN A 887 42.43 -7.35 -20.11
C ASN A 887 42.92 -6.64 -18.84
N SER A 888 42.06 -6.58 -17.82
CA SER A 888 42.28 -5.83 -16.58
C SER A 888 43.47 -6.37 -15.75
N THR A 889 43.77 -7.67 -15.87
CA THR A 889 44.92 -8.29 -15.18
C THR A 889 46.28 -7.87 -15.75
N ALA A 890 46.32 -7.42 -17.01
CA ALA A 890 47.55 -6.96 -17.65
C ALA A 890 47.93 -5.50 -17.28
N CYS A 891 47.08 -4.79 -16.53
CA CYS A 891 47.40 -3.49 -15.95
C CYS A 891 48.30 -3.65 -14.71
N SER A 892 49.39 -2.89 -14.63
CA SER A 892 50.26 -2.90 -13.44
C SER A 892 49.65 -2.09 -12.29
N CYS A 893 50.15 -2.29 -11.07
CA CYS A 893 49.85 -1.43 -9.92
C CYS A 893 51.02 -0.49 -9.61
N GLY A 894 50.76 0.55 -8.80
CA GLY A 894 51.78 1.50 -8.36
C GLY A 894 52.81 0.91 -7.38
N LEU A 895 53.76 1.73 -6.95
CA LEU A 895 54.78 1.37 -5.97
C LEU A 895 54.13 1.05 -4.61
N GLU A 896 54.59 0.00 -3.95
CA GLU A 896 54.00 -0.52 -2.71
C GLU A 896 52.48 -0.79 -2.80
N ALA A 897 51.94 -0.93 -4.01
CA ALA A 897 50.61 -1.48 -4.26
C ALA A 897 50.70 -2.94 -4.71
N LYS A 898 49.61 -3.67 -4.56
CA LYS A 898 49.42 -4.99 -5.18
C LYS A 898 48.08 -5.03 -5.91
N GLN A 899 48.03 -5.89 -6.91
CA GLN A 899 46.83 -6.15 -7.69
C GLN A 899 45.93 -7.13 -6.93
N CYS A 900 44.66 -6.76 -6.78
CA CYS A 900 43.62 -7.61 -6.24
C CYS A 900 42.63 -7.95 -7.34
N VAL A 901 42.19 -9.20 -7.36
CA VAL A 901 41.30 -9.75 -8.38
C VAL A 901 40.08 -10.33 -7.66
N MET A 902 38.89 -9.90 -8.06
CA MET A 902 37.60 -10.42 -7.58
C MET A 902 36.70 -10.63 -8.80
N GLY A 903 36.57 -11.87 -9.25
CA GLY A 903 35.99 -12.17 -10.57
C GLY A 903 36.79 -11.48 -11.69
N ASP A 904 36.11 -10.73 -12.56
CA ASP A 904 36.73 -9.96 -13.65
C ASP A 904 37.19 -8.55 -13.23
N ILE A 905 36.89 -8.14 -12.00
CA ILE A 905 37.27 -6.83 -11.47
C ILE A 905 38.69 -6.91 -10.91
N VAL A 906 39.53 -6.00 -11.39
CA VAL A 906 40.92 -5.88 -10.98
C VAL A 906 41.17 -4.45 -10.51
N TRP A 907 41.70 -4.30 -9.31
CA TRP A 907 42.10 -3.00 -8.78
C TRP A 907 43.43 -3.09 -8.04
N CYS A 908 43.98 -1.94 -7.70
CA CYS A 908 45.22 -1.82 -6.96
C CYS A 908 44.92 -1.30 -5.57
N GLN A 909 45.58 -1.87 -4.57
CA GLN A 909 45.49 -1.40 -3.19
C GLN A 909 46.86 -1.51 -2.52
N PRO A 910 47.09 -0.90 -1.34
CA PRO A 910 48.39 -0.96 -0.70
C PRO A 910 48.79 -2.41 -0.38
N LYS A 911 50.06 -2.75 -0.61
CA LYS A 911 50.62 -4.08 -0.39
C LYS A 911 50.47 -4.57 1.06
N ALA A 912 50.45 -3.62 2.00
CA ALA A 912 50.22 -3.84 3.43
C ALA A 912 48.79 -4.36 3.74
N MET A 913 47.80 -4.05 2.90
CA MET A 913 46.41 -4.48 3.06
C MET A 913 46.17 -5.79 2.31
N GLN A 914 45.52 -6.79 2.91
CA GLN A 914 45.19 -8.05 2.20
C GLN A 914 44.10 -7.85 1.15
N CYS A 915 44.22 -8.50 0.00
CA CYS A 915 43.15 -8.47 -1.00
C CYS A 915 41.90 -9.12 -0.40
N PRO A 916 40.70 -8.59 -0.67
CA PRO A 916 39.46 -9.25 -0.29
C PRO A 916 39.44 -10.68 -0.78
N VAL A 917 38.96 -11.59 0.05
CA VAL A 917 38.92 -13.01 -0.28
C VAL A 917 37.66 -13.27 -1.11
N THR A 918 37.83 -13.88 -2.28
CA THR A 918 36.72 -14.39 -3.09
C THR A 918 36.47 -15.84 -2.71
N CYS A 919 35.26 -16.14 -2.26
CA CYS A 919 34.90 -17.46 -1.78
C CYS A 919 34.53 -18.39 -2.94
N SER A 920 35.08 -19.60 -2.91
CA SER A 920 34.74 -20.63 -3.91
C SER A 920 33.34 -21.16 -3.64
N THR A 921 32.72 -21.81 -4.64
CA THR A 921 31.42 -22.48 -4.45
C THR A 921 31.45 -23.59 -3.39
N ALA A 922 32.64 -24.13 -3.06
CA ALA A 922 32.80 -25.12 -2.00
C ALA A 922 32.90 -24.51 -0.58
N GLU A 923 33.17 -23.21 -0.47
CA GLU A 923 33.27 -22.48 0.79
C GLU A 923 32.59 -21.11 0.63
N PRO A 924 31.28 -21.06 0.33
CA PRO A 924 30.63 -19.84 -0.17
C PRO A 924 30.51 -18.75 0.90
N GLN A 925 30.63 -19.09 2.19
CA GLN A 925 30.45 -18.13 3.27
C GLN A 925 31.74 -17.35 3.55
N LYS A 926 31.64 -16.03 3.46
CA LYS A 926 32.71 -15.09 3.77
C LYS A 926 32.65 -14.66 5.23
N CYS A 927 33.68 -14.95 6.00
CA CYS A 927 33.80 -14.59 7.41
C CYS A 927 34.76 -13.42 7.62
N TYR A 928 34.34 -12.46 8.44
CA TYR A 928 35.17 -11.35 8.90
C TYR A 928 35.79 -11.68 10.26
N ILE A 929 37.12 -11.75 10.31
CA ILE A 929 37.86 -12.17 11.49
C ILE A 929 38.67 -10.97 12.01
N THR A 930 38.26 -10.45 13.17
CA THR A 930 38.92 -9.34 13.85
C THR A 930 39.77 -9.86 15.02
N ASP A 931 41.08 -9.58 14.98
CA ASP A 931 41.98 -9.80 16.10
C ASP A 931 42.03 -8.55 16.98
N TYR A 932 41.98 -8.75 18.29
CA TYR A 932 42.10 -7.67 19.27
C TYR A 932 43.42 -7.74 20.05
N SER A 933 43.89 -6.59 20.52
CA SER A 933 44.97 -6.47 21.50
C SER A 933 44.46 -6.95 22.86
N ASP A 934 45.37 -7.19 23.80
CA ASP A 934 44.98 -7.50 25.18
C ASP A 934 44.25 -6.32 25.86
N ALA A 935 44.38 -5.10 25.31
CA ALA A 935 43.66 -3.90 25.75
C ALA A 935 42.29 -3.73 25.08
N GLY A 936 41.95 -4.57 24.09
CA GLY A 936 40.68 -4.54 23.37
C GLY A 936 40.68 -3.69 22.09
N ASP A 937 41.82 -3.16 21.66
CA ASP A 937 41.94 -2.43 20.39
C ASP A 937 42.00 -3.41 19.21
N VAL A 938 41.45 -3.03 18.06
CA VAL A 938 41.58 -3.83 16.82
C VAL A 938 43.05 -3.84 16.37
N VAL A 939 43.65 -5.04 16.29
CA VAL A 939 45.05 -5.24 15.87
C VAL A 939 45.12 -5.63 14.39
N SER A 940 44.18 -6.45 13.93
CA SER A 940 44.06 -6.77 12.51
C SER A 940 42.66 -7.24 12.16
N GLU A 941 42.30 -7.08 10.89
CA GLU A 941 41.08 -7.64 10.31
C GLU A 941 41.47 -8.44 9.09
N ARG A 942 40.88 -9.62 8.93
CA ARG A 942 41.07 -10.46 7.75
C ARG A 942 39.78 -11.14 7.39
N GLU A 943 39.63 -11.42 6.11
CA GLU A 943 38.52 -12.22 5.60
C GLU A 943 38.98 -13.67 5.42
N GLN A 944 38.09 -14.63 5.64
CA GLN A 944 38.33 -16.05 5.41
C GLN A 944 37.06 -16.68 4.84
N CYS A 945 37.21 -17.56 3.86
CA CYS A 945 36.10 -18.37 3.37
C CYS A 945 35.94 -19.62 4.22
N VAL A 946 34.69 -19.98 4.48
CA VAL A 946 34.32 -21.20 5.19
C VAL A 946 33.15 -21.86 4.46
N ASP A 947 32.96 -23.16 4.71
CA ASP A 947 31.78 -23.90 4.26
C ASP A 947 30.49 -23.19 4.73
N GLU A 948 29.41 -23.23 3.94
CA GLU A 948 28.14 -22.56 4.24
C GLU A 948 27.53 -22.96 5.60
N LYS A 949 27.86 -24.16 6.09
CA LYS A 949 27.39 -24.67 7.38
C LYS A 949 28.43 -24.49 8.50
N ALA A 950 29.61 -23.96 8.19
CA ALA A 950 30.65 -23.72 9.17
C ALA A 950 30.46 -22.37 9.87
N THR A 951 30.55 -22.38 11.20
CA THR A 951 30.62 -21.16 12.01
C THR A 951 31.87 -20.35 11.66
N CYS A 952 31.71 -19.02 11.54
CA CYS A 952 32.85 -18.13 11.35
C CYS A 952 33.79 -18.17 12.56
N PRO A 953 35.10 -18.39 12.37
CA PRO A 953 36.05 -18.36 13.46
C PRO A 953 36.29 -16.93 13.95
N CYS A 954 36.41 -16.75 15.27
CA CYS A 954 36.81 -15.46 15.84
C CYS A 954 38.33 -15.26 15.78
N GLY A 955 38.75 -13.99 15.70
CA GLY A 955 40.17 -13.63 15.73
C GLY A 955 40.80 -13.81 17.11
N LYS A 956 42.12 -13.59 17.18
CA LYS A 956 42.89 -13.63 18.41
C LYS A 956 42.31 -12.64 19.42
N ASN A 957 42.15 -13.07 20.67
CA ASN A 957 41.53 -12.31 21.76
C ASN A 957 40.07 -11.89 21.52
N ALA A 958 39.43 -12.37 20.46
CA ALA A 958 37.99 -12.30 20.26
C ALA A 958 37.32 -13.62 20.69
N ALA A 959 36.07 -13.54 21.10
CA ALA A 959 35.24 -14.67 21.43
C ALA A 959 33.83 -14.47 20.89
N LYS A 960 33.24 -15.56 20.41
CA LYS A 960 31.91 -15.57 19.82
C LYS A 960 30.85 -15.34 20.90
N CYS A 961 29.85 -14.52 20.60
CA CYS A 961 28.65 -14.43 21.41
C CYS A 961 27.81 -15.71 21.25
N PRO A 962 27.25 -16.29 22.33
CA PRO A 962 26.38 -17.46 22.22
C PRO A 962 25.21 -17.19 21.26
N GLY A 963 24.98 -18.08 20.29
CA GLY A 963 23.86 -17.98 19.35
C GLY A 963 24.00 -16.96 18.21
N THR A 964 25.11 -16.20 18.12
CA THR A 964 25.33 -15.23 17.04
C THR A 964 26.70 -15.40 16.40
N GLU A 965 26.89 -14.96 15.15
CA GLU A 965 28.19 -14.93 14.47
C GLU A 965 29.10 -13.76 14.92
N ILE A 966 28.70 -12.98 15.93
CA ILE A 966 29.43 -11.79 16.37
C ILE A 966 30.61 -12.20 17.25
N CYS A 967 31.80 -11.77 16.86
CA CYS A 967 33.05 -11.95 17.62
C CYS A 967 33.42 -10.63 18.32
N LEU A 968 33.50 -10.65 19.65
CA LEU A 968 33.84 -9.48 20.47
C LEU A 968 35.04 -9.77 21.37
N THR A 969 35.70 -8.73 21.89
CA THR A 969 36.68 -8.91 22.97
C THR A 969 36.04 -9.59 24.18
N ALA A 970 36.83 -10.25 25.03
CA ALA A 970 36.29 -10.90 26.22
C ALA A 970 35.46 -9.94 27.10
N VAL A 971 35.90 -8.68 27.22
CA VAL A 971 35.22 -7.62 28.00
C VAL A 971 33.93 -7.16 27.32
N ALA A 972 33.97 -6.91 26.00
CA ALA A 972 32.78 -6.48 25.26
C ALA A 972 31.76 -7.61 25.15
N ARG A 973 32.19 -8.86 25.01
CA ARG A 973 31.30 -10.02 25.00
C ARG A 973 30.50 -10.13 26.30
N THR A 974 31.14 -9.93 27.45
CA THR A 974 30.41 -9.93 28.74
C THR A 974 29.44 -8.77 28.89
N ALA A 975 29.67 -7.65 28.22
CA ALA A 975 28.78 -6.49 28.27
C ALA A 975 27.62 -6.57 27.28
N VAL A 976 27.87 -7.13 26.08
CA VAL A 976 26.91 -7.15 24.96
C VAL A 976 26.13 -8.46 24.89
N CYS A 977 26.72 -9.57 25.33
CA CYS A 977 26.15 -10.91 25.25
C CYS A 977 26.26 -11.64 26.60
N PRO A 978 25.62 -11.12 27.67
CA PRO A 978 25.72 -11.73 29.00
C PRO A 978 24.97 -13.07 29.13
N CYS A 979 23.98 -13.31 28.26
CA CYS A 979 23.09 -14.47 28.31
C CYS A 979 23.60 -15.67 27.51
N ALA A 980 23.23 -16.88 27.94
CA ALA A 980 23.39 -18.09 27.12
C ALA A 980 22.43 -18.07 25.91
N ALA A 981 22.69 -18.93 24.91
CA ALA A 981 21.87 -18.98 23.68
C ALA A 981 20.39 -19.37 23.90
N ASN A 982 20.03 -19.80 25.10
CA ASN A 982 18.68 -20.19 25.53
C ASN A 982 18.10 -19.27 26.62
N GLU A 983 18.74 -18.13 26.88
CA GLU A 983 18.31 -17.17 27.90
C GLU A 983 17.94 -15.85 27.23
N ASP A 984 16.75 -15.35 27.55
CA ASP A 984 16.32 -14.02 27.10
C ASP A 984 17.04 -12.93 27.89
N PHE A 985 17.39 -11.85 27.19
CA PHE A 985 18.05 -10.70 27.75
C PHE A 985 17.03 -9.58 28.01
N CYS A 986 16.93 -9.14 29.27
CA CYS A 986 16.02 -8.10 29.69
C CYS A 986 16.80 -6.90 30.23
N TRP A 987 16.65 -5.74 29.60
CA TRP A 987 17.17 -4.49 30.16
C TRP A 987 16.42 -4.14 31.44
N VAL A 988 17.13 -4.08 32.56
CA VAL A 988 16.55 -3.62 33.83
C VAL A 988 16.87 -2.15 34.02
N LYS A 989 15.81 -1.35 34.04
CA LYS A 989 15.86 0.05 34.47
C LYS A 989 15.56 0.12 35.95
N ASP A 990 16.60 0.36 36.74
CA ASP A 990 16.43 0.69 38.14
C ASP A 990 16.03 2.14 38.26
N TYR A 991 14.93 2.39 38.97
CA TYR A 991 14.49 3.74 39.32
C TYR A 991 14.77 4.00 40.79
N THR A 992 15.28 5.19 41.09
CA THR A 992 15.36 5.70 42.46
C THR A 992 13.95 5.86 43.03
N SER A 993 13.85 6.08 44.34
CA SER A 993 12.58 6.39 45.00
C SER A 993 11.89 7.67 44.50
N ASP A 994 12.56 8.52 43.71
CA ASP A 994 11.99 9.72 43.09
C ASP A 994 11.68 9.55 41.59
N GLY A 995 11.80 8.33 41.05
CA GLY A 995 11.47 8.02 39.66
C GLY A 995 12.53 8.44 38.65
N THR A 996 13.71 8.90 39.10
CA THR A 996 14.87 9.08 38.22
C THR A 996 15.55 7.74 37.96
N VAL A 997 16.10 7.53 36.77
CA VAL A 997 16.83 6.29 36.44
C VAL A 997 18.09 6.23 37.32
N ALA A 998 18.10 5.32 38.28
CA ALA A 998 19.23 5.05 39.18
C ALA A 998 20.37 4.33 38.45
N GLY A 999 20.02 3.56 37.43
CA GLY A 999 20.93 2.90 36.51
C GLY A 999 20.17 2.11 35.44
N GLU A 1000 20.74 2.08 34.24
CA GLU A 1000 20.39 1.08 33.22
C GLU A 1000 21.46 0.00 33.27
N PHE A 1001 21.06 -1.22 33.58
CA PHE A 1001 21.97 -2.36 33.55
C PHE A 1001 21.45 -3.44 32.59
N PRO A 1002 22.37 -4.04 31.83
CA PRO A 1002 22.09 -5.27 31.09
C PRO A 1002 21.79 -6.43 32.05
#